data_AF-A0A921U3L3-F1
#
_entry.id   AF-A0A921U3L3-F1
#
_cell.length_a   1.000
_cell.length_b   1.000
_cell.length_c   1.000
_cell.angle_alpha   90.00
_cell.angle_beta   90.00
_cell.angle_gamma   90.00
#
_symmetry.space_group_name_H-M   'P 1'
#
loop_
_entity.id
_entity.type
_entity.pdbx_description
1 polymer ?
#
loop_
_entity_poly.entity_id
_entity_poly.type
_entity_poly.pdbx_seq_one_letter_code
_entity_poly.pdbx_strand_id
1 'polypeptide(L)'
;MASTAAANATVMLGGKGATLSPAAVYALSLGVAAPGIDAAAQKSLSTRAPSPQETPAPLAAAIASLALIDCCAAPLARVADAVAALSCEAARGDAAAFDVPASGDGLSAKDEADVAADIKVLVFGSKLVGAAGGGAPAAATFAKVPALNGIFRQAVRALHALVRIELNAPVKLGKRDAGQTGEGKEEALVVLATQLARAVQALCKLSVARARLCVESIADAELREKLTGGVSVDDLKGMLDKVLIDSDAVSVLKGVYNHLLKFRDFLAWEAAVAMAVIEADSSIEKPQAAAENEAASSTEKPQAGGDKGKGDKKSKKKKTLGKGTSAVLMLLRNHVTNGSTVASVNSAMVAEWATSLSLLFDPKCPGLESVVEKVKEIVESNEVRRLPKIPKGTRDFGKEQMAIRERAFSIITSVFKMHGATALDTPVFELRETLMGKYGEDSKLIYDLADQGGELCSLRYDLTVPFARYVAMNSISALKRYQIAKVYRRDNPSKGRYREFYQCDFDIAGVYEPMEPDFEVIKVLTELLNQLDIGTYEIKLNHRKLLDGMLEICGVPPQKFRTVCSSIDKLDKQTFEQVKKELVDEKGISNETADEIGNLVKTRGPPLEVLMELRKEGSKFMNNEGSVAALNELEILFKALDKANAIDKIVFDLSLARGLDYYTGVIYEAVFKGAAQVGSIAAGGRYDNLVGMFSGKQIPAVGVSLGIERVFAIMEQQEKEKNEKIRPTETEVLVSILGKDLTLAAELVSELWSAGIKAEFKLTTRVANHIKYALQSSIPWMVLVGESELQKGTVKLKDVEANQEYEVDRKDFVQELKNRLSRP
;
A
#
# COMPACT_ATOMS: atom_id res chain seq x y z
N MET A 1 -22.04 19.65 48.93
CA MET A 1 -22.03 21.13 48.84
C MET A 1 -20.76 21.58 48.14
N ALA A 2 -20.89 21.94 46.87
CA ALA A 2 -20.07 22.90 46.12
C ALA A 2 -20.78 23.08 44.76
N SER A 3 -22.03 23.54 44.82
CA SER A 3 -22.63 24.27 43.70
C SER A 3 -21.99 25.65 43.67
N THR A 4 -21.93 26.29 42.49
CA THR A 4 -21.34 27.61 42.16
C THR A 4 -19.88 27.65 41.70
N ALA A 5 -19.59 27.04 40.54
CA ALA A 5 -18.44 27.40 39.71
C ALA A 5 -18.73 27.28 38.20
N ALA A 6 -19.96 27.59 37.77
CA ALA A 6 -20.40 27.46 36.37
C ALA A 6 -20.71 28.80 35.68
N ALA A 7 -20.08 29.89 36.11
CA ALA A 7 -20.17 31.18 35.43
C ALA A 7 -18.75 31.71 35.18
N ASN A 8 -18.43 31.98 33.91
CA ASN A 8 -17.15 32.53 33.38
C ASN A 8 -16.03 31.54 33.06
N ALA A 9 -16.30 30.46 32.32
CA ALA A 9 -15.24 29.76 31.57
C ALA A 9 -15.14 30.34 30.15
N THR A 10 -14.11 31.15 29.90
CA THR A 10 -13.74 31.64 28.56
C THR A 10 -13.15 30.49 27.73
N VAL A 11 -13.70 30.20 26.55
CA VAL A 11 -13.17 29.15 25.65
C VAL A 11 -12.17 29.78 24.67
N MET A 12 -10.90 29.41 24.77
CA MET A 12 -9.79 30.01 24.00
C MET A 12 -9.66 29.39 22.60
N LEU A 13 -9.81 30.19 21.54
CA LEU A 13 -9.52 29.79 20.16
C LEU A 13 -8.10 30.27 19.77
N GLY A 14 -7.24 29.33 19.38
CA GLY A 14 -5.88 29.60 18.88
C GLY A 14 -4.79 28.90 19.69
N GLY A 15 -4.23 27.82 19.12
CA GLY A 15 -3.05 27.14 19.67
C GLY A 15 -2.92 25.73 19.10
N LYS A 16 -1.73 25.36 18.60
CA LYS A 16 -1.44 24.00 18.13
C LYS A 16 -1.81 23.00 19.23
N GLY A 17 -2.86 22.21 19.00
CA GLY A 17 -3.22 21.07 19.86
C GLY A 17 -4.36 21.27 20.87
N ALA A 18 -5.16 22.32 20.79
CA ALA A 18 -6.35 22.44 21.66
C ALA A 18 -7.51 21.56 21.15
N THR A 19 -7.73 20.40 21.77
CA THR A 19 -8.99 19.64 21.64
C THR A 19 -10.08 20.33 22.47
N LEU A 20 -11.09 20.91 21.80
CA LEU A 20 -12.30 21.40 22.47
C LEU A 20 -13.08 20.20 23.01
N SER A 21 -13.32 20.14 24.32
CA SER A 21 -14.17 19.09 24.90
C SER A 21 -15.63 19.27 24.45
N PRO A 22 -16.42 18.19 24.30
CA PRO A 22 -17.85 18.28 23.95
C PRO A 22 -18.66 19.23 24.86
N ALA A 23 -18.26 19.34 26.14
CA ALA A 23 -18.84 20.26 27.11
C ALA A 23 -18.55 21.75 26.79
N ALA A 24 -17.35 22.06 26.29
CA ALA A 24 -16.96 23.43 25.90
C ALA A 24 -17.71 23.89 24.63
N VAL A 25 -17.89 22.98 23.66
CA VAL A 25 -18.67 23.24 22.43
C VAL A 25 -20.17 23.43 22.77
N TYR A 26 -20.69 22.65 23.72
CA TYR A 26 -22.07 22.77 24.18
C TYR A 26 -22.36 24.09 24.91
N ALA A 27 -21.44 24.59 25.74
CA ALA A 27 -21.58 25.88 26.43
C ALA A 27 -21.59 27.07 25.46
N LEU A 28 -20.79 27.01 24.38
CA LEU A 28 -20.80 27.99 23.29
C LEU A 28 -22.13 27.97 22.51
N SER A 29 -22.69 26.80 22.25
CA SER A 29 -23.93 26.65 21.47
C SER A 29 -25.20 27.16 22.16
N LEU A 30 -25.19 27.24 23.49
CA LEU A 30 -26.29 27.74 24.31
C LEU A 30 -26.17 29.25 24.61
N GLY A 31 -25.11 29.92 24.12
CA GLY A 31 -24.84 31.33 24.40
C GLY A 31 -24.43 31.61 25.86
N VAL A 32 -24.01 30.58 26.60
CA VAL A 32 -23.69 30.66 28.03
C VAL A 32 -22.20 31.01 28.27
N ALA A 33 -21.36 30.88 27.25
CA ALA A 33 -19.96 31.30 27.24
C ALA A 33 -19.62 32.09 25.97
N ALA A 34 -18.78 33.12 26.09
CA ALA A 34 -18.24 33.88 24.96
C ALA A 34 -16.91 33.26 24.47
N PRO A 35 -16.65 33.21 23.15
CA PRO A 35 -15.35 32.79 22.63
C PRO A 35 -14.28 33.81 23.06
N GLY A 36 -13.24 33.33 23.75
CA GLY A 36 -12.05 34.10 24.04
C GLY A 36 -10.99 33.87 22.96
N ILE A 37 -10.32 34.95 22.58
CA ILE A 37 -9.17 34.90 21.68
C ILE A 37 -7.92 34.86 22.58
N ASP A 38 -6.93 34.02 22.23
CA ASP A 38 -5.65 33.93 22.93
C ASP A 38 -5.09 35.33 23.27
N ALA A 39 -4.50 35.48 24.47
CA ALA A 39 -3.89 36.72 24.94
C ALA A 39 -2.85 37.29 23.94
N ALA A 40 -2.19 36.44 23.15
CA ALA A 40 -1.30 36.87 22.06
C ALA A 40 -2.04 37.59 20.91
N ALA A 41 -3.27 37.16 20.59
CA ALA A 41 -4.14 37.78 19.59
C ALA A 41 -5.01 38.90 20.20
N GLN A 42 -5.29 38.88 21.51
CA GLN A 42 -5.90 40.00 22.23
C GLN A 42 -4.96 41.22 22.29
N LYS A 43 -3.64 40.98 22.31
CA LYS A 43 -2.60 42.02 22.23
C LYS A 43 -2.51 42.69 20.85
N SER A 44 -3.01 42.05 19.78
CA SER A 44 -3.16 42.68 18.46
C SER A 44 -4.50 43.40 18.27
N LEU A 45 -5.51 43.07 19.09
CA LEU A 45 -6.84 43.70 19.13
C LEU A 45 -6.86 45.00 19.97
N SER A 46 -6.03 45.13 21.01
CA SER A 46 -6.05 46.29 21.92
C SER A 46 -5.59 47.62 21.30
N THR A 47 -5.11 47.62 20.06
CA THR A 47 -4.74 48.84 19.31
C THR A 47 -5.90 49.52 18.58
N ARG A 48 -7.15 49.05 18.73
CA ARG A 48 -8.29 49.66 18.04
C ARG A 48 -9.52 49.75 18.95
N ALA A 49 -10.01 50.98 19.14
CA ALA A 49 -11.29 51.21 19.82
C ALA A 49 -12.45 50.59 19.00
N PRO A 50 -13.46 49.97 19.65
CA PRO A 50 -14.54 49.31 18.95
C PRO A 50 -15.53 50.34 18.36
N SER A 51 -15.88 50.19 17.09
CA SER A 51 -16.98 50.91 16.43
C SER A 51 -18.29 50.12 16.51
N PRO A 52 -19.48 50.75 16.55
CA PRO A 52 -20.75 50.08 16.91
C PRO A 52 -21.41 49.24 15.79
N GLN A 53 -20.66 48.73 14.81
CA GLN A 53 -21.22 48.05 13.63
C GLN A 53 -20.47 46.75 13.25
N GLU A 54 -20.02 45.97 14.22
CA GLU A 54 -19.52 44.62 13.95
C GLU A 54 -20.61 43.59 14.27
N THR A 55 -21.24 43.02 13.25
CA THR A 55 -22.02 41.77 13.36
C THR A 55 -21.18 40.59 12.89
N PRO A 56 -20.46 39.88 13.77
CA PRO A 56 -19.93 38.56 13.48
C PRO A 56 -20.89 37.49 14.06
N ALA A 57 -22.05 37.27 13.41
CA ALA A 57 -23.09 36.39 13.98
C ALA A 57 -23.42 35.12 13.16
N PRO A 58 -23.51 35.12 11.80
CA PRO A 58 -23.99 33.94 11.07
C PRO A 58 -22.96 32.80 10.94
N LEU A 59 -21.77 33.09 10.38
CA LEU A 59 -20.75 32.07 10.08
C LEU A 59 -20.14 31.43 11.36
N ALA A 60 -19.92 32.22 12.40
CA ALA A 60 -19.39 31.71 13.66
C ALA A 60 -20.39 30.75 14.36
N ALA A 61 -21.68 31.09 14.32
CA ALA A 61 -22.74 30.22 14.83
C ALA A 61 -22.89 28.93 13.99
N ALA A 62 -22.73 29.01 12.68
CA ALA A 62 -22.70 27.86 11.80
C ALA A 62 -21.50 26.92 12.10
N ILE A 63 -20.29 27.46 12.27
CA ILE A 63 -19.09 26.69 12.64
C ILE A 63 -19.26 26.02 14.01
N ALA A 64 -19.80 26.73 15.01
CA ALA A 64 -20.07 26.15 16.32
C ALA A 64 -21.12 25.02 16.26
N SER A 65 -22.18 25.20 15.45
CA SER A 65 -23.21 24.19 15.23
C SER A 65 -22.64 22.95 14.53
N LEU A 66 -21.72 23.12 13.58
CA LEU A 66 -21.02 22.01 12.92
C LEU A 66 -20.09 21.25 13.85
N ALA A 67 -19.36 21.96 14.72
CA ALA A 67 -18.53 21.30 15.72
C ALA A 67 -19.35 20.41 16.66
N LEU A 68 -20.57 20.81 17.01
CA LEU A 68 -21.50 19.94 17.73
C LEU A 68 -21.92 18.72 16.91
N ILE A 69 -22.30 18.93 15.65
CA ILE A 69 -22.69 17.85 14.74
C ILE A 69 -21.54 16.84 14.58
N ASP A 70 -20.30 17.30 14.45
CA ASP A 70 -19.10 16.47 14.36
C ASP A 70 -18.87 15.66 15.65
N CYS A 71 -18.89 16.33 16.81
CA CYS A 71 -18.81 15.68 18.12
C CYS A 71 -19.91 14.62 18.34
N CYS A 72 -21.10 14.81 17.76
CA CYS A 72 -22.17 13.83 17.78
C CYS A 72 -21.97 12.68 16.79
N ALA A 73 -21.61 12.98 15.54
CA ALA A 73 -21.61 12.00 14.47
C ALA A 73 -20.38 11.07 14.52
N ALA A 74 -19.22 11.56 14.95
CA ALA A 74 -17.98 10.79 14.97
C ALA A 74 -18.02 9.54 15.89
N PRO A 75 -18.44 9.63 17.16
CA PRO A 75 -18.64 8.45 18.01
C PRO A 75 -19.71 7.49 17.45
N LEU A 76 -20.83 8.06 16.97
CA LEU A 76 -21.96 7.28 16.45
C LEU A 76 -21.59 6.44 15.23
N ALA A 77 -20.60 6.85 14.42
CA ALA A 77 -20.11 6.03 13.31
C ALA A 77 -19.57 4.67 13.79
N ARG A 78 -18.74 4.66 14.85
CA ARG A 78 -18.20 3.42 15.40
C ARG A 78 -19.25 2.60 16.13
N VAL A 79 -20.16 3.25 16.85
CA VAL A 79 -21.30 2.57 17.49
C VAL A 79 -22.21 1.95 16.43
N ALA A 80 -22.45 2.63 15.30
CA ALA A 80 -23.29 2.13 14.22
C ALA A 80 -22.75 0.82 13.62
N ASP A 81 -21.44 0.70 13.45
CA ASP A 81 -20.81 -0.52 12.95
C ASP A 81 -20.86 -1.65 13.99
N ALA A 82 -20.63 -1.32 15.27
CA ALA A 82 -20.72 -2.28 16.36
C ALA A 82 -22.13 -2.85 16.56
N VAL A 83 -23.15 -1.98 16.49
CA VAL A 83 -24.56 -2.38 16.58
C VAL A 83 -24.99 -3.15 15.33
N ALA A 84 -24.53 -2.76 14.13
CA ALA A 84 -24.81 -3.52 12.91
C ALA A 84 -24.18 -4.92 12.94
N ALA A 85 -22.98 -5.08 13.52
CA ALA A 85 -22.37 -6.38 13.75
C ALA A 85 -23.19 -7.22 14.75
N LEU A 86 -23.62 -6.61 15.87
CA LEU A 86 -24.45 -7.28 16.88
C LEU A 86 -25.82 -7.71 16.34
N SER A 87 -26.48 -6.85 15.57
CA SER A 87 -27.76 -7.16 14.93
C SER A 87 -27.61 -8.21 13.82
N CYS A 88 -26.46 -8.25 13.13
CA CYS A 88 -26.11 -9.33 12.20
C CYS A 88 -26.08 -10.69 12.91
N GLU A 89 -25.47 -10.76 14.09
CA GLU A 89 -25.46 -12.01 14.85
C GLU A 89 -26.84 -12.39 15.41
N ALA A 90 -27.57 -11.42 15.96
CA ALA A 90 -28.91 -11.63 16.51
C ALA A 90 -29.88 -12.16 15.43
N ALA A 91 -29.82 -11.60 14.22
CA ALA A 91 -30.60 -12.04 13.07
C ALA A 91 -30.02 -13.27 12.34
N ARG A 92 -28.89 -13.81 12.79
CA ARG A 92 -28.16 -14.91 12.14
C ARG A 92 -27.81 -14.62 10.67
N GLY A 93 -27.40 -13.39 10.37
CA GLY A 93 -27.08 -12.93 9.02
C GLY A 93 -25.88 -13.62 8.39
N ASP A 94 -25.69 -13.39 7.09
CA ASP A 94 -24.57 -13.93 6.34
C ASP A 94 -23.34 -13.01 6.43
N ALA A 95 -22.23 -13.52 6.96
CA ALA A 95 -20.98 -12.78 7.07
C ALA A 95 -20.34 -12.50 5.70
N ALA A 96 -20.72 -13.22 4.63
CA ALA A 96 -20.27 -12.95 3.27
C ALA A 96 -20.73 -11.59 2.75
N ALA A 97 -21.76 -10.99 3.37
CA ALA A 97 -22.18 -9.61 3.10
C ALA A 97 -21.05 -8.57 3.30
N PHE A 98 -19.98 -8.94 4.01
CA PHE A 98 -18.82 -8.10 4.30
C PHE A 98 -17.58 -8.49 3.47
N ASP A 99 -17.71 -9.33 2.43
CA ASP A 99 -16.66 -9.65 1.45
C ASP A 99 -16.56 -8.58 0.33
N VAL A 100 -16.16 -7.36 0.69
CA VAL A 100 -15.97 -6.27 -0.28
C VAL A 100 -14.62 -6.43 -1.00
N PRO A 101 -14.59 -6.64 -2.34
CA PRO A 101 -13.33 -6.76 -3.08
C PRO A 101 -12.64 -5.40 -3.21
N ALA A 102 -11.31 -5.39 -3.11
CA ALA A 102 -10.53 -4.21 -3.45
C ALA A 102 -10.56 -3.97 -4.97
N SER A 103 -10.96 -2.76 -5.40
CA SER A 103 -10.88 -2.36 -6.80
C SER A 103 -9.42 -2.45 -7.31
N GLY A 104 -9.24 -2.93 -8.55
CA GLY A 104 -7.91 -3.06 -9.15
C GLY A 104 -7.31 -1.73 -9.62
N ASP A 105 -8.15 -0.74 -9.87
CA ASP A 105 -7.81 0.60 -10.38
C ASP A 105 -7.36 1.56 -9.27
N GLY A 106 -7.63 1.25 -8.00
CA GLY A 106 -7.24 2.08 -6.85
C GLY A 106 -8.25 3.13 -6.45
N LEU A 107 -9.45 3.08 -7.03
CA LEU A 107 -10.58 3.91 -6.65
C LEU A 107 -11.58 3.08 -5.82
N SER A 108 -11.09 2.26 -4.89
CA SER A 108 -11.97 1.52 -3.99
C SER A 108 -12.65 2.49 -3.04
N ALA A 109 -13.95 2.32 -2.81
CA ALA A 109 -14.67 2.99 -1.75
C ALA A 109 -14.06 2.59 -0.39
N LYS A 110 -13.05 3.35 0.05
CA LYS A 110 -12.22 3.01 1.21
C LYS A 110 -13.07 2.81 2.45
N ASP A 111 -14.00 3.74 2.71
CA ASP A 111 -14.89 3.65 3.87
C ASP A 111 -15.81 2.42 3.85
N GLU A 112 -16.27 1.98 2.66
CA GLU A 112 -17.06 0.75 2.51
C GLU A 112 -16.22 -0.49 2.86
N ALA A 113 -15.00 -0.57 2.33
CA ALA A 113 -14.08 -1.67 2.62
C ALA A 113 -13.65 -1.69 4.09
N ASP A 114 -13.40 -0.51 4.68
CA ASP A 114 -13.05 -0.35 6.09
C ASP A 114 -14.20 -0.82 7.01
N VAL A 115 -15.46 -0.43 6.73
CA VAL A 115 -16.64 -0.93 7.47
C VAL A 115 -16.72 -2.46 7.39
N ALA A 116 -16.60 -3.01 6.19
CA ALA A 116 -16.71 -4.44 5.98
C ALA A 116 -15.60 -5.22 6.73
N ALA A 117 -14.38 -4.68 6.73
CA ALA A 117 -13.26 -5.25 7.47
C ALA A 117 -13.48 -5.17 8.99
N ASP A 118 -13.96 -4.05 9.51
CA ASP A 118 -14.20 -3.83 10.93
C ASP A 118 -15.32 -4.75 11.45
N ILE A 119 -16.43 -4.86 10.73
CA ILE A 119 -17.54 -5.77 11.10
C ILE A 119 -17.07 -7.23 11.11
N LYS A 120 -16.24 -7.65 10.16
CA LYS A 120 -15.64 -8.99 10.16
C LYS A 120 -14.79 -9.28 11.39
N VAL A 121 -14.05 -8.27 11.87
CA VAL A 121 -13.29 -8.39 13.11
C VAL A 121 -14.25 -8.55 14.30
N LEU A 122 -15.32 -7.76 14.34
CA LEU A 122 -16.32 -7.83 15.41
C LEU A 122 -17.03 -9.19 15.50
N VAL A 123 -17.48 -9.75 14.37
CA VAL A 123 -18.17 -11.05 14.33
C VAL A 123 -17.22 -12.26 14.29
N PHE A 124 -15.91 -12.04 14.37
CA PHE A 124 -14.93 -13.12 14.29
C PHE A 124 -15.11 -14.17 15.39
N GLY A 125 -15.11 -15.45 15.00
CA GLY A 125 -15.31 -16.59 15.91
C GLY A 125 -16.78 -16.93 16.20
N SER A 126 -17.71 -16.19 15.61
CA SER A 126 -19.14 -16.47 15.72
C SER A 126 -19.54 -17.81 15.09
N LYS A 127 -20.48 -18.50 15.74
CA LYS A 127 -21.20 -19.66 15.20
C LYS A 127 -22.66 -19.34 14.87
N LEU A 128 -23.02 -18.06 14.89
CA LEU A 128 -24.37 -17.56 14.64
C LEU A 128 -24.53 -17.03 13.22
N VAL A 129 -23.46 -16.49 12.61
CA VAL A 129 -23.43 -15.99 11.23
C VAL A 129 -22.89 -17.04 10.24
N GLY A 130 -23.40 -17.03 8.99
CA GLY A 130 -22.91 -17.89 7.91
C GLY A 130 -23.85 -18.00 6.71
N ALA A 131 -23.36 -18.58 5.60
CA ALA A 131 -24.02 -18.61 4.27
C ALA A 131 -25.42 -19.24 4.19
N ALA A 132 -25.91 -19.86 5.27
CA ALA A 132 -27.25 -20.48 5.36
C ALA A 132 -28.13 -19.85 6.46
N GLY A 133 -27.69 -18.77 7.11
CA GLY A 133 -28.42 -18.09 8.19
C GLY A 133 -29.29 -16.93 7.68
N GLY A 134 -30.45 -16.71 8.30
CA GLY A 134 -31.26 -15.49 8.17
C GLY A 134 -32.20 -15.38 6.97
N GLY A 135 -32.12 -16.28 5.98
CA GLY A 135 -32.97 -16.23 4.78
C GLY A 135 -32.66 -15.06 3.83
N ALA A 136 -33.26 -15.05 2.63
CA ALA A 136 -32.99 -14.03 1.60
C ALA A 136 -33.21 -12.56 2.05
N PRO A 137 -34.22 -12.23 2.88
CA PRO A 137 -34.42 -10.85 3.37
C PRO A 137 -33.29 -10.33 4.26
N ALA A 138 -32.69 -11.20 5.10
CA ALA A 138 -31.56 -10.81 5.94
C ALA A 138 -30.30 -10.58 5.10
N ALA A 139 -30.00 -11.47 4.15
CA ALA A 139 -28.86 -11.32 3.25
C ALA A 139 -28.89 -9.98 2.50
N ALA A 140 -30.05 -9.60 1.93
CA ALA A 140 -30.21 -8.34 1.21
C ALA A 140 -30.10 -7.09 2.10
N THR A 141 -30.44 -7.20 3.39
CA THR A 141 -30.37 -6.08 4.34
C THR A 141 -28.94 -5.87 4.83
N PHE A 142 -28.23 -6.93 5.21
CA PHE A 142 -26.84 -6.82 5.67
C PHE A 142 -25.86 -6.50 4.55
N ALA A 143 -26.13 -6.91 3.30
CA ALA A 143 -25.33 -6.53 2.13
C ALA A 143 -25.29 -5.00 1.87
N LYS A 144 -26.28 -4.24 2.39
CA LYS A 144 -26.29 -2.76 2.28
C LYS A 144 -25.44 -2.07 3.35
N VAL A 145 -25.03 -2.78 4.40
CA VAL A 145 -24.33 -2.20 5.55
C VAL A 145 -22.98 -1.59 5.15
N PRO A 146 -22.07 -2.29 4.43
CA PRO A 146 -20.79 -1.69 4.02
C PRO A 146 -20.98 -0.36 3.28
N ALA A 147 -21.88 -0.33 2.29
CA ALA A 147 -22.10 0.86 1.47
C ALA A 147 -22.71 2.01 2.26
N LEU A 148 -23.79 1.77 3.04
CA LEU A 148 -24.50 2.85 3.73
C LEU A 148 -23.76 3.36 4.97
N ASN A 149 -23.15 2.47 5.77
CA ASN A 149 -22.28 2.89 6.88
C ASN A 149 -21.00 3.53 6.35
N GLY A 150 -20.47 3.07 5.20
CA GLY A 150 -19.31 3.66 4.54
C GLY A 150 -19.56 5.09 4.09
N ILE A 151 -20.71 5.37 3.46
CA ILE A 151 -21.12 6.74 3.09
C ILE A 151 -21.25 7.63 4.33
N PHE A 152 -21.78 7.10 5.45
CA PHE A 152 -21.85 7.85 6.71
C PHE A 152 -20.46 8.17 7.26
N ARG A 153 -19.54 7.19 7.32
CA ARG A 153 -18.14 7.43 7.73
C ARG A 153 -17.45 8.46 6.85
N GLN A 154 -17.68 8.41 5.54
CA GLN A 154 -17.16 9.38 4.58
C GLN A 154 -17.69 10.79 4.86
N ALA A 155 -19.01 10.94 5.06
CA ALA A 155 -19.64 12.22 5.37
C ALA A 155 -19.13 12.81 6.70
N VAL A 156 -19.01 11.97 7.74
CA VAL A 156 -18.43 12.35 9.04
C VAL A 156 -16.97 12.78 8.89
N ARG A 157 -16.16 12.04 8.11
CA ARG A 157 -14.75 12.39 7.88
C ARG A 157 -14.61 13.73 7.15
N ALA A 158 -15.44 13.97 6.13
CA ALA A 158 -15.47 15.23 5.40
C ALA A 158 -15.85 16.40 6.32
N LEU A 159 -16.88 16.20 7.16
CA LEU A 159 -17.27 17.17 8.18
C LEU A 159 -16.13 17.45 9.17
N HIS A 160 -15.52 16.39 9.72
CA HIS A 160 -14.44 16.49 10.70
C HIS A 160 -13.23 17.24 10.16
N ALA A 161 -12.82 16.95 8.91
CA ALA A 161 -11.72 17.64 8.25
C ALA A 161 -11.99 19.14 8.11
N LEU A 162 -13.20 19.51 7.69
CA LEU A 162 -13.59 20.91 7.52
C LEU A 162 -13.70 21.65 8.85
N VAL A 163 -14.36 21.06 9.85
CA VAL A 163 -14.46 21.63 11.21
C VAL A 163 -13.07 21.88 11.77
N ARG A 164 -12.14 20.94 11.59
CA ARG A 164 -10.75 21.11 12.02
C ARG A 164 -10.05 22.24 11.28
N ILE A 165 -10.23 22.36 9.96
CA ILE A 165 -9.63 23.46 9.18
C ILE A 165 -10.15 24.80 9.67
N GLU A 166 -11.46 24.96 9.79
CA GLU A 166 -12.08 26.24 10.16
C GLU A 166 -11.81 26.62 11.62
N LEU A 167 -11.78 25.67 12.55
CA LEU A 167 -11.41 25.92 13.95
C LEU A 167 -9.92 26.29 14.12
N ASN A 168 -9.05 25.85 13.21
CA ASN A 168 -7.61 26.13 13.24
C ASN A 168 -7.19 27.24 12.25
N ALA A 169 -8.11 27.82 11.50
CA ALA A 169 -7.80 28.87 10.55
C ALA A 169 -7.42 30.18 11.29
N PRO A 170 -6.34 30.86 10.90
CA PRO A 170 -6.00 32.15 11.48
C PRO A 170 -7.09 33.17 11.12
N VAL A 171 -7.68 33.81 12.14
CA VAL A 171 -8.68 34.87 11.94
C VAL A 171 -8.04 36.01 11.14
N LYS A 172 -8.41 36.15 9.85
CA LYS A 172 -7.98 37.29 9.03
C LYS A 172 -8.78 38.54 9.41
N LEU A 173 -8.35 39.22 10.47
CA LEU A 173 -8.82 40.58 10.79
C LEU A 173 -8.16 41.58 9.82
N GLY A 174 -8.81 41.85 8.68
CA GLY A 174 -8.33 42.91 7.79
C GLY A 174 -9.07 43.06 6.46
N LYS A 175 -9.80 44.18 6.35
CA LYS A 175 -10.23 44.89 5.12
C LYS A 175 -11.25 44.20 4.19
N ARG A 176 -12.48 44.71 4.26
CA ARG A 176 -13.50 44.97 3.20
C ARG A 176 -13.87 43.91 2.14
N ASP A 177 -13.33 42.70 2.14
CA ASP A 177 -13.81 41.61 1.25
C ASP A 177 -14.51 40.46 2.00
N ALA A 178 -14.65 40.58 3.33
CA ALA A 178 -15.20 39.52 4.19
C ALA A 178 -16.69 39.20 3.96
N GLY A 179 -17.42 40.07 3.24
CA GLY A 179 -18.83 39.82 2.89
C GLY A 179 -19.02 38.76 1.80
N GLN A 180 -18.09 38.65 0.83
CA GLN A 180 -18.25 37.76 -0.33
C GLN A 180 -17.57 36.39 -0.15
N THR A 181 -16.53 36.29 0.69
CA THR A 181 -15.83 35.00 0.93
C THR A 181 -16.53 34.11 1.96
N GLY A 182 -17.48 34.65 2.74
CA GLY A 182 -18.21 33.93 3.78
C GLY A 182 -19.40 33.13 3.23
N GLU A 183 -20.14 33.69 2.25
CA GLU A 183 -21.35 33.07 1.68
C GLU A 183 -21.03 31.71 1.03
N GLY A 184 -20.02 31.63 0.17
CA GLY A 184 -19.63 30.36 -0.47
C GLY A 184 -19.12 29.30 0.52
N LYS A 185 -18.54 29.72 1.66
CA LYS A 185 -18.20 28.80 2.74
C LYS A 185 -19.44 28.30 3.46
N GLU A 186 -20.36 29.19 3.80
CA GLU A 186 -21.63 28.86 4.46
C GLU A 186 -22.47 27.90 3.61
N GLU A 187 -22.54 28.11 2.30
CA GLU A 187 -23.17 27.18 1.35
C GLU A 187 -22.47 25.81 1.33
N ALA A 188 -21.14 25.77 1.30
CA ALA A 188 -20.39 24.51 1.34
C ALA A 188 -20.63 23.73 2.65
N LEU A 189 -20.75 24.44 3.77
CA LEU A 189 -21.09 23.88 5.08
C LEU A 189 -22.49 23.26 5.07
N VAL A 190 -23.48 23.98 4.53
CA VAL A 190 -24.86 23.51 4.35
C VAL A 190 -24.91 22.26 3.46
N VAL A 191 -24.14 22.23 2.37
CA VAL A 191 -24.07 21.06 1.47
C VAL A 191 -23.56 19.82 2.21
N LEU A 192 -22.46 19.95 2.97
CA LEU A 192 -21.89 18.81 3.72
C LEU A 192 -22.82 18.33 4.83
N ALA A 193 -23.42 19.25 5.59
CA ALA A 193 -24.40 18.92 6.62
C ALA A 193 -25.63 18.21 6.02
N THR A 194 -26.09 18.65 4.84
CA THR A 194 -27.19 18.03 4.11
C THR A 194 -26.84 16.62 3.62
N GLN A 195 -25.62 16.40 3.13
CA GLN A 195 -25.12 15.08 2.77
C GLN A 195 -25.12 14.15 4.00
N LEU A 196 -24.67 14.65 5.15
CA LEU A 196 -24.72 13.92 6.41
C LEU A 196 -26.17 13.58 6.79
N ALA A 197 -27.11 14.52 6.69
CA ALA A 197 -28.52 14.27 6.99
C ALA A 197 -29.13 13.16 6.12
N ARG A 198 -28.78 13.12 4.82
CA ARG A 198 -29.21 12.03 3.90
C ARG A 198 -28.60 10.69 4.30
N ALA A 199 -27.31 10.66 4.62
CA ALA A 199 -26.64 9.45 5.10
C ALA A 199 -27.27 8.93 6.40
N VAL A 200 -27.54 9.82 7.34
CA VAL A 200 -28.23 9.53 8.61
C VAL A 200 -29.63 8.97 8.36
N GLN A 201 -30.42 9.57 7.46
CA GLN A 201 -31.75 9.06 7.14
C GLN A 201 -31.71 7.64 6.55
N ALA A 202 -30.74 7.36 5.66
CA ALA A 202 -30.53 6.02 5.12
C ALA A 202 -30.17 5.02 6.22
N LEU A 203 -29.32 5.41 7.17
CA LEU A 203 -28.96 4.58 8.32
C LEU A 203 -30.13 4.35 9.28
N CYS A 204 -30.98 5.33 9.55
CA CYS A 204 -32.19 5.12 10.34
C CYS A 204 -33.10 4.06 9.71
N LYS A 205 -33.34 4.16 8.39
CA LYS A 205 -34.14 3.17 7.64
C LYS A 205 -33.51 1.77 7.72
N LEU A 206 -32.19 1.69 7.57
CA LEU A 206 -31.47 0.43 7.63
C LEU A 206 -31.48 -0.16 9.05
N SER A 207 -31.31 0.67 10.08
CA SER A 207 -31.34 0.29 11.50
C SER A 207 -32.69 -0.32 11.88
N VAL A 208 -33.81 0.32 11.48
CA VAL A 208 -35.15 -0.24 11.68
C VAL A 208 -35.34 -1.56 10.93
N ALA A 209 -34.85 -1.67 9.69
CA ALA A 209 -34.92 -2.91 8.93
C ALA A 209 -34.16 -4.06 9.63
N ARG A 210 -32.94 -3.80 10.14
CA ARG A 210 -32.17 -4.78 10.90
C ARG A 210 -32.83 -5.15 12.22
N ALA A 211 -33.40 -4.18 12.94
CA ALA A 211 -34.15 -4.42 14.17
C ALA A 211 -35.38 -5.32 13.91
N ARG A 212 -36.13 -5.11 12.82
CA ARG A 212 -37.26 -5.97 12.44
C ARG A 212 -36.83 -7.42 12.18
N LEU A 213 -35.73 -7.62 11.44
CA LEU A 213 -35.18 -8.97 11.22
C LEU A 213 -34.73 -9.64 12.52
N CYS A 214 -34.21 -8.88 13.48
CA CYS A 214 -33.88 -9.38 14.81
C CYS A 214 -35.16 -9.84 15.53
N VAL A 215 -36.23 -9.04 15.53
CA VAL A 215 -37.53 -9.40 16.14
C VAL A 215 -38.10 -10.68 15.53
N GLU A 216 -38.03 -10.85 14.21
CA GLU A 216 -38.47 -12.08 13.52
C GLU A 216 -37.77 -13.35 14.03
N SER A 217 -36.55 -13.21 14.56
CA SER A 217 -35.76 -14.31 15.10
C SER A 217 -36.15 -14.74 16.53
N ILE A 218 -37.03 -13.98 17.21
CA ILE A 218 -37.53 -14.30 18.57
C ILE A 218 -38.54 -15.45 18.49
N ALA A 219 -38.37 -16.51 19.29
CA ALA A 219 -39.30 -17.64 19.31
C ALA A 219 -40.66 -17.34 19.98
N ASP A 220 -40.67 -16.44 20.98
CA ASP A 220 -41.88 -16.03 21.72
C ASP A 220 -42.78 -15.14 20.85
N ALA A 221 -43.97 -15.64 20.52
CA ALA A 221 -44.91 -14.95 19.64
C ALA A 221 -45.49 -13.67 20.27
N GLU A 222 -45.73 -13.66 21.58
CA GLU A 222 -46.30 -12.49 22.28
C GLU A 222 -45.26 -11.38 22.38
N LEU A 223 -44.01 -11.73 22.70
CA LEU A 223 -42.91 -10.76 22.72
C LEU A 223 -42.63 -10.23 21.31
N ARG A 224 -42.67 -11.10 20.28
CA ARG A 224 -42.49 -10.71 18.88
C ARG A 224 -43.55 -9.70 18.45
N GLU A 225 -44.83 -9.94 18.72
CA GLU A 225 -45.92 -9.02 18.36
C GLU A 225 -45.74 -7.65 19.03
N LYS A 226 -45.43 -7.62 20.33
CA LYS A 226 -45.22 -6.37 21.08
C LYS A 226 -44.01 -5.56 20.60
N LEU A 227 -42.96 -6.22 20.11
CA LEU A 227 -41.76 -5.55 19.58
C LEU A 227 -41.88 -5.16 18.09
N THR A 228 -42.81 -5.77 17.35
CA THR A 228 -43.03 -5.49 15.91
C THR A 228 -43.62 -4.09 15.67
N GLY A 229 -44.38 -3.55 16.64
CA GLY A 229 -44.97 -2.21 16.60
C GLY A 229 -44.02 -1.04 16.94
N GLY A 230 -42.71 -1.28 17.02
CA GLY A 230 -41.71 -0.28 17.40
C GLY A 230 -41.51 0.87 16.39
N VAL A 231 -40.62 1.81 16.79
CA VAL A 231 -40.33 3.14 16.20
C VAL A 231 -40.59 3.28 14.69
N SER A 232 -41.49 4.20 14.31
CA SER A 232 -41.76 4.55 12.91
C SER A 232 -40.71 5.52 12.34
N VAL A 233 -40.40 5.34 11.05
CA VAL A 233 -39.47 6.19 10.27
C VAL A 233 -40.20 7.33 9.54
N ASP A 234 -41.53 7.34 9.55
CA ASP A 234 -42.33 8.31 8.77
C ASP A 234 -42.05 9.76 9.19
N ASP A 235 -41.82 10.00 10.48
CA ASP A 235 -41.47 11.32 11.03
C ASP A 235 -40.12 11.86 10.50
N LEU A 236 -39.20 10.98 10.08
CA LEU A 236 -37.89 11.37 9.56
C LEU A 236 -37.95 11.93 8.14
N LYS A 237 -38.98 11.59 7.36
CA LYS A 237 -39.14 12.14 6.02
C LYS A 237 -39.47 13.63 6.08
N GLY A 238 -40.45 13.99 6.90
CA GLY A 238 -40.83 15.39 7.11
C GLY A 238 -39.73 16.23 7.76
N MET A 239 -38.88 15.64 8.61
CA MET A 239 -37.70 16.32 9.14
C MET A 239 -36.67 16.59 8.03
N LEU A 240 -36.37 15.62 7.16
CA LEU A 240 -35.38 15.79 6.10
C LEU A 240 -35.87 16.80 5.06
N ASP A 241 -37.15 16.74 4.66
CA ASP A 241 -37.72 17.69 3.70
C ASP A 241 -37.57 19.14 4.21
N LYS A 242 -37.75 19.38 5.51
CA LYS A 242 -37.48 20.69 6.12
C LYS A 242 -36.01 21.10 6.01
N VAL A 243 -35.07 20.19 6.29
CA VAL A 243 -33.62 20.46 6.15
C VAL A 243 -33.22 20.76 4.70
N LEU A 244 -33.87 20.12 3.73
CA LEU A 244 -33.56 20.28 2.30
C LEU A 244 -34.15 21.54 1.66
N ILE A 245 -35.22 22.09 2.24
CA ILE A 245 -35.95 23.25 1.69
C ILE A 245 -35.46 24.56 2.34
N ASP A 246 -34.90 24.49 3.55
CA ASP A 246 -34.43 25.67 4.27
C ASP A 246 -33.19 26.29 3.60
N SER A 247 -33.10 27.62 3.66
CA SER A 247 -32.01 28.41 3.11
C SER A 247 -31.12 29.04 4.19
N ASP A 248 -31.56 29.03 5.45
CA ASP A 248 -30.79 29.52 6.59
C ASP A 248 -29.85 28.42 7.11
N ALA A 249 -28.54 28.67 7.09
CA ALA A 249 -27.55 27.65 7.44
C ALA A 249 -27.68 27.16 8.88
N VAL A 250 -27.99 28.06 9.83
CA VAL A 250 -28.14 27.69 11.25
C VAL A 250 -29.37 26.80 11.44
N SER A 251 -30.46 27.10 10.76
CA SER A 251 -31.69 26.30 10.76
C SER A 251 -31.48 24.91 10.13
N VAL A 252 -30.79 24.84 8.99
CA VAL A 252 -30.37 23.57 8.37
C VAL A 252 -29.55 22.75 9.36
N LEU A 253 -28.49 23.32 9.94
CA LEU A 253 -27.59 22.64 10.87
C LEU A 253 -28.31 22.15 12.13
N LYS A 254 -29.20 22.96 12.70
CA LYS A 254 -30.07 22.55 13.81
C LYS A 254 -30.96 21.37 13.41
N GLY A 255 -31.50 21.39 12.20
CA GLY A 255 -32.24 20.28 11.63
C GLY A 255 -31.40 19.01 11.50
N VAL A 256 -30.16 19.10 11.01
CA VAL A 256 -29.21 17.97 10.92
C VAL A 256 -28.86 17.41 12.30
N TYR A 257 -28.60 18.28 13.27
CA TYR A 257 -28.37 17.87 14.66
C TYR A 257 -29.56 17.09 15.23
N ASN A 258 -30.79 17.56 15.01
CA ASN A 258 -32.00 16.85 15.43
C ASN A 258 -32.15 15.48 14.73
N HIS A 259 -31.70 15.34 13.47
CA HIS A 259 -31.66 14.03 12.81
C HIS A 259 -30.65 13.09 13.47
N LEU A 260 -29.48 13.58 13.88
CA LEU A 260 -28.50 12.77 14.61
C LEU A 260 -29.04 12.30 15.96
N LEU A 261 -29.77 13.16 16.68
CA LEU A 261 -30.45 12.77 17.92
C LEU A 261 -31.47 11.65 17.69
N LYS A 262 -32.26 11.75 16.61
CA LYS A 262 -33.19 10.67 16.26
C LYS A 262 -32.46 9.40 15.84
N PHE A 263 -31.39 9.51 15.06
CA PHE A 263 -30.59 8.36 14.67
C PHE A 263 -30.00 7.62 15.88
N ARG A 264 -29.55 8.36 16.90
CA ARG A 264 -29.14 7.79 18.18
C ARG A 264 -30.25 6.96 18.82
N ASP A 265 -31.50 7.45 18.84
CA ASP A 265 -32.64 6.71 19.38
C ASP A 265 -32.92 5.42 18.57
N PHE A 266 -32.86 5.49 17.24
CA PHE A 266 -33.00 4.30 16.37
C PHE A 266 -31.90 3.27 16.64
N LEU A 267 -30.66 3.74 16.77
CA LEU A 267 -29.51 2.89 17.01
C LEU A 267 -29.57 2.22 18.39
N ALA A 268 -30.01 2.95 19.40
CA ALA A 268 -30.26 2.43 20.74
C ALA A 268 -31.39 1.40 20.77
N TRP A 269 -32.47 1.64 20.01
CA TRP A 269 -33.55 0.68 19.83
C TRP A 269 -33.07 -0.61 19.15
N GLU A 270 -32.31 -0.49 18.04
CA GLU A 270 -31.71 -1.65 17.36
C GLU A 270 -30.81 -2.47 18.30
N ALA A 271 -29.95 -1.79 19.07
CA ALA A 271 -29.07 -2.45 20.03
C ALA A 271 -29.87 -3.17 21.12
N ALA A 272 -30.90 -2.54 21.69
CA ALA A 272 -31.77 -3.14 22.70
C ALA A 272 -32.52 -4.36 22.18
N VAL A 273 -33.02 -4.31 20.93
CA VAL A 273 -33.68 -5.45 20.28
C VAL A 273 -32.69 -6.58 20.01
N ALA A 274 -31.50 -6.30 19.47
CA ALA A 274 -30.49 -7.31 19.24
C ALA A 274 -30.06 -8.00 20.56
N MET A 275 -29.88 -7.21 21.62
CA MET A 275 -29.65 -7.71 22.99
C MET A 275 -30.78 -8.60 23.49
N ALA A 276 -32.03 -8.17 23.32
CA ALA A 276 -33.21 -8.92 23.72
C ALA A 276 -33.30 -10.29 23.04
N VAL A 277 -33.03 -10.34 21.73
CA VAL A 277 -32.98 -11.59 20.95
C VAL A 277 -31.90 -12.53 21.48
N ILE A 278 -30.71 -12.00 21.73
CA ILE A 278 -29.58 -12.79 22.25
C ILE A 278 -29.87 -13.30 23.67
N GLU A 279 -30.47 -12.48 24.53
CA GLU A 279 -30.81 -12.86 25.90
C GLU A 279 -31.99 -13.83 25.98
N ALA A 280 -32.95 -13.75 25.06
CA ALA A 280 -34.09 -14.67 24.98
C ALA A 280 -33.70 -16.07 24.44
N ASP A 281 -32.63 -16.18 23.65
CA ASP A 281 -32.19 -17.45 23.07
C ASP A 281 -31.27 -18.24 24.03
N SER A 282 -31.87 -19.20 24.74
CA SER A 282 -31.15 -20.11 25.65
C SER A 282 -30.06 -20.97 24.99
N SER A 283 -30.03 -21.07 23.66
CA SER A 283 -29.01 -21.81 22.91
C SER A 283 -27.71 -21.03 22.71
N ILE A 284 -27.69 -19.73 23.02
CA ILE A 284 -26.51 -18.86 22.90
C ILE A 284 -25.70 -18.91 24.21
N GLU A 285 -24.38 -18.99 24.07
CA GLU A 285 -23.46 -18.82 25.18
C GLU A 285 -23.40 -17.35 25.59
N LYS A 286 -23.92 -17.05 26.78
CA LYS A 286 -23.99 -15.69 27.30
C LYS A 286 -22.67 -15.33 27.97
N PRO A 287 -22.08 -14.16 27.67
CA PRO A 287 -20.88 -13.71 28.37
C PRO A 287 -21.16 -13.58 29.88
N GLN A 288 -20.30 -14.15 30.73
CA GLN A 288 -20.34 -13.96 32.18
C GLN A 288 -19.27 -12.93 32.58
N ALA A 289 -19.57 -12.08 33.56
CA ALA A 289 -18.57 -11.17 34.12
C ALA A 289 -17.43 -12.00 34.72
N ALA A 290 -16.24 -11.95 34.10
CA ALA A 290 -15.06 -12.60 34.65
C ALA A 290 -14.59 -11.80 35.88
N ALA A 291 -14.43 -12.49 37.00
CA ALA A 291 -13.57 -12.03 38.07
C ALA A 291 -12.15 -11.81 37.50
N GLU A 292 -11.57 -10.65 37.77
CA GLU A 292 -10.17 -10.39 37.50
C GLU A 292 -9.32 -11.41 38.25
N ASN A 293 -8.72 -12.38 37.53
CA ASN A 293 -7.42 -12.99 37.77
C ASN A 293 -7.29 -14.26 36.93
N GLU A 294 -6.44 -14.22 35.91
CA GLU A 294 -5.25 -15.07 35.78
C GLU A 294 -4.66 -14.91 34.38
N ALA A 295 -3.54 -14.19 34.35
CA ALA A 295 -2.54 -14.39 33.32
C ALA A 295 -1.79 -15.71 33.62
N ALA A 296 -1.40 -16.38 32.53
CA ALA A 296 -0.36 -17.41 32.44
C ALA A 296 -0.78 -18.89 32.38
N SER A 297 -0.22 -19.55 31.36
CA SER A 297 -0.21 -20.99 31.06
C SER A 297 -1.55 -21.53 30.51
N SER A 298 -1.61 -22.36 29.47
CA SER A 298 -0.68 -23.42 29.11
C SER A 298 -0.78 -23.75 27.62
N THR A 299 0.38 -23.77 26.96
CA THR A 299 0.64 -24.65 25.82
C THR A 299 0.74 -26.07 26.34
N GLU A 300 -0.23 -26.93 26.05
CA GLU A 300 0.00 -28.38 26.06
C GLU A 300 -0.98 -29.08 25.11
N LYS A 301 -0.42 -29.78 24.11
CA LYS A 301 -1.11 -30.83 23.36
C LYS A 301 -1.22 -32.06 24.26
N PRO A 302 -2.35 -32.78 24.27
CA PRO A 302 -2.34 -34.17 24.72
C PRO A 302 -2.16 -35.12 23.53
N GLN A 303 -1.15 -35.99 23.65
CA GLN A 303 -1.03 -37.25 22.93
C GLN A 303 -2.11 -38.27 23.37
N ALA A 304 -2.28 -39.28 22.53
CA ALA A 304 -3.28 -40.34 22.58
C ALA A 304 -3.23 -41.27 23.82
N GLY A 305 -4.39 -41.85 24.14
CA GLY A 305 -4.51 -43.14 24.83
C GLY A 305 -5.54 -43.17 25.96
N GLY A 306 -6.64 -43.92 25.80
CA GLY A 306 -7.53 -44.28 26.90
C GLY A 306 -9.00 -44.46 26.53
N ASP A 307 -9.37 -45.68 26.16
CA ASP A 307 -10.76 -46.15 26.05
C ASP A 307 -11.40 -46.22 27.46
N LYS A 308 -12.58 -45.62 27.63
CA LYS A 308 -13.65 -46.04 28.58
C LYS A 308 -14.89 -45.13 28.52
N GLY A 309 -16.04 -45.74 28.21
CA GLY A 309 -17.33 -45.39 28.82
C GLY A 309 -18.22 -44.38 28.09
N LYS A 310 -19.00 -44.85 27.11
CA LYS A 310 -20.21 -44.15 26.61
C LYS A 310 -21.26 -44.04 27.72
N GLY A 311 -21.39 -42.85 28.31
CA GLY A 311 -22.59 -42.39 29.01
C GLY A 311 -23.25 -41.30 28.18
N ASP A 312 -24.41 -41.60 27.58
CA ASP A 312 -25.20 -40.65 26.79
C ASP A 312 -25.80 -39.56 27.70
N LYS A 313 -25.15 -38.40 27.77
CA LYS A 313 -25.78 -37.11 28.08
C LYS A 313 -25.26 -36.09 27.07
N LYS A 314 -25.89 -36.06 25.89
CA LYS A 314 -25.69 -35.04 24.86
C LYS A 314 -26.21 -33.69 25.38
N SER A 315 -25.40 -32.96 26.15
CA SER A 315 -25.68 -31.54 26.39
C SER A 315 -25.57 -30.82 25.04
N LYS A 316 -26.63 -30.11 24.62
CA LYS A 316 -26.57 -29.30 23.40
C LYS A 316 -25.47 -28.25 23.59
N LYS A 317 -24.41 -28.32 22.78
CA LYS A 317 -23.30 -27.35 22.77
C LYS A 317 -23.89 -25.98 22.39
N LYS A 318 -23.76 -24.98 23.28
CA LYS A 318 -24.26 -23.62 23.02
C LYS A 318 -23.51 -22.98 21.84
N LYS A 319 -24.19 -22.11 21.10
CA LYS A 319 -23.61 -21.33 20.00
C LYS A 319 -22.89 -20.11 20.57
N THR A 320 -21.69 -19.83 20.07
CA THR A 320 -20.86 -18.71 20.51
C THR A 320 -21.07 -17.49 19.62
N LEU A 321 -21.15 -16.31 20.22
CA LEU A 321 -21.06 -15.01 19.54
C LEU A 321 -19.63 -14.76 19.05
N GLY A 322 -19.47 -13.79 18.16
CA GLY A 322 -18.18 -13.23 17.80
C GLY A 322 -17.48 -12.65 19.03
N LYS A 323 -16.15 -12.70 19.07
CA LYS A 323 -15.39 -12.17 20.21
C LYS A 323 -15.64 -10.67 20.42
N GLY A 324 -15.64 -9.90 19.33
CA GLY A 324 -15.80 -8.46 19.39
C GLY A 324 -17.22 -8.05 19.79
N THR A 325 -18.21 -8.63 19.12
CA THR A 325 -19.62 -8.45 19.48
C THR A 325 -19.95 -8.93 20.89
N SER A 326 -19.30 -9.99 21.40
CA SER A 326 -19.45 -10.41 22.81
C SER A 326 -18.98 -9.33 23.77
N ALA A 327 -17.81 -8.72 23.51
CA ALA A 327 -17.28 -7.65 24.34
C ALA A 327 -18.16 -6.38 24.28
N VAL A 328 -18.65 -6.02 23.09
CA VAL A 328 -19.62 -4.92 22.92
C VAL A 328 -20.92 -5.22 23.68
N LEU A 329 -21.46 -6.43 23.53
CA LEU A 329 -22.68 -6.87 24.21
C LEU A 329 -22.53 -6.78 25.74
N MET A 330 -21.37 -7.15 26.29
CA MET A 330 -21.12 -7.03 27.73
C MET A 330 -21.15 -5.58 28.21
N LEU A 331 -20.54 -4.65 27.48
CA LEU A 331 -20.56 -3.23 27.85
C LEU A 331 -21.97 -2.66 27.84
N LEU A 332 -22.73 -2.90 26.76
CA LEU A 332 -24.10 -2.42 26.63
C LEU A 332 -25.01 -3.06 27.70
N ARG A 333 -24.88 -4.37 27.93
CA ARG A 333 -25.63 -5.09 28.95
C ARG A 333 -25.33 -4.57 30.35
N ASN A 334 -24.06 -4.39 30.70
CA ASN A 334 -23.66 -3.91 32.03
C ASN A 334 -24.25 -2.51 32.31
N HIS A 335 -24.29 -1.65 31.28
CA HIS A 335 -24.90 -0.32 31.40
C HIS A 335 -26.40 -0.38 31.71
N VAL A 336 -27.17 -1.23 31.03
CA VAL A 336 -28.63 -1.28 31.21
C VAL A 336 -29.10 -2.14 32.38
N THR A 337 -28.26 -3.06 32.88
CA THR A 337 -28.61 -4.00 33.95
C THR A 337 -27.88 -3.77 35.27
N ASN A 338 -26.95 -2.82 35.31
CA ASN A 338 -26.00 -2.63 36.43
C ASN A 338 -25.27 -3.93 36.82
N GLY A 339 -25.00 -4.81 35.84
CA GLY A 339 -24.33 -6.10 36.04
C GLY A 339 -25.24 -7.25 36.51
N SER A 340 -26.56 -7.03 36.60
CA SER A 340 -27.52 -8.06 37.03
C SER A 340 -27.76 -9.14 35.97
N THR A 341 -28.12 -10.35 36.40
CA THR A 341 -28.52 -11.43 35.49
C THR A 341 -29.93 -11.21 34.96
N VAL A 342 -30.11 -11.26 33.64
CA VAL A 342 -31.44 -11.17 32.99
C VAL A 342 -32.10 -12.55 33.02
N ALA A 343 -33.16 -12.70 33.83
CA ALA A 343 -33.89 -13.97 33.97
C ALA A 343 -34.87 -14.22 32.82
N SER A 344 -35.61 -13.19 32.41
CA SER A 344 -36.50 -13.19 31.25
C SER A 344 -36.54 -11.80 30.62
N VAL A 345 -36.88 -11.73 29.33
CA VAL A 345 -37.00 -10.46 28.59
C VAL A 345 -38.46 -10.19 28.31
N ASN A 346 -38.93 -8.96 28.56
CA ASN A 346 -40.27 -8.50 28.20
C ASN A 346 -40.19 -7.16 27.45
N SER A 347 -41.29 -6.75 26.81
CA SER A 347 -41.30 -5.55 25.96
C SER A 347 -41.04 -4.25 26.73
N ALA A 348 -41.41 -4.16 28.01
CA ALA A 348 -41.14 -2.99 28.84
C ALA A 348 -39.64 -2.86 29.12
N MET A 349 -38.96 -3.97 29.42
CA MET A 349 -37.50 -4.00 29.60
C MET A 349 -36.76 -3.58 28.34
N VAL A 350 -37.20 -4.00 27.15
CA VAL A 350 -36.57 -3.59 25.89
C VAL A 350 -36.71 -2.07 25.67
N ALA A 351 -37.86 -1.49 26.02
CA ALA A 351 -38.07 -0.04 25.96
C ALA A 351 -37.21 0.73 26.98
N GLU A 352 -37.05 0.20 28.20
CA GLU A 352 -36.15 0.76 29.21
C GLU A 352 -34.68 0.70 28.76
N TRP A 353 -34.26 -0.45 28.21
CA TRP A 353 -32.91 -0.62 27.65
C TRP A 353 -32.66 0.36 26.51
N ALA A 354 -33.59 0.50 25.57
CA ALA A 354 -33.45 1.46 24.47
C ALA A 354 -33.32 2.91 24.98
N THR A 355 -34.08 3.28 26.01
CA THR A 355 -33.97 4.61 26.65
C THR A 355 -32.62 4.81 27.31
N SER A 356 -32.15 3.81 28.07
CA SER A 356 -30.84 3.84 28.73
C SER A 356 -29.68 3.88 27.73
N LEU A 357 -29.74 3.07 26.66
CA LEU A 357 -28.74 3.09 25.60
C LEU A 357 -28.74 4.39 24.79
N SER A 358 -29.89 5.04 24.59
CA SER A 358 -29.92 6.37 23.96
C SER A 358 -29.18 7.41 24.81
N LEU A 359 -29.26 7.32 26.14
CA LEU A 359 -28.45 8.13 27.05
C LEU A 359 -26.97 7.77 27.01
N LEU A 360 -26.62 6.48 26.92
CA LEU A 360 -25.24 6.02 26.75
C LEU A 360 -24.62 6.56 25.46
N PHE A 361 -25.40 6.61 24.37
CA PHE A 361 -24.95 7.08 23.06
C PHE A 361 -24.97 8.61 22.93
N ASP A 362 -25.30 9.34 24.00
CA ASP A 362 -25.17 10.79 24.04
C ASP A 362 -23.68 11.17 24.16
N PRO A 363 -23.14 12.07 23.32
CA PRO A 363 -21.76 12.55 23.44
C PRO A 363 -21.42 13.21 24.78
N LYS A 364 -22.42 13.61 25.56
CA LYS A 364 -22.23 14.12 26.93
C LYS A 364 -22.02 13.00 27.95
N CYS A 365 -22.32 11.76 27.61
CA CYS A 365 -22.15 10.61 28.50
C CYS A 365 -20.71 10.12 28.43
N PRO A 366 -19.95 10.13 29.55
CA PRO A 366 -18.59 9.59 29.59
C PRO A 366 -18.53 8.10 29.20
N GLY A 367 -19.63 7.35 29.39
CA GLY A 367 -19.72 5.94 29.01
C GLY A 367 -19.60 5.69 27.51
N LEU A 368 -19.94 6.67 26.66
CA LEU A 368 -19.80 6.54 25.20
C LEU A 368 -18.35 6.35 24.77
N GLU A 369 -17.43 7.11 25.38
CA GLU A 369 -16.01 7.04 25.06
C GLU A 369 -15.45 5.65 25.35
N SER A 370 -15.84 5.04 26.48
CA SER A 370 -15.47 3.66 26.81
C SER A 370 -15.96 2.64 25.77
N VAL A 371 -17.17 2.79 25.24
CA VAL A 371 -17.70 1.93 24.17
C VAL A 371 -16.88 2.11 22.88
N VAL A 372 -16.61 3.35 22.49
CA VAL A 372 -15.85 3.67 21.27
C VAL A 372 -14.41 3.16 21.37
N GLU A 373 -13.75 3.37 22.50
CA GLU A 373 -12.40 2.88 22.76
C GLU A 373 -12.35 1.36 22.73
N LYS A 374 -13.34 0.67 23.33
CA LYS A 374 -13.37 -0.79 23.28
C LYS A 374 -13.58 -1.31 21.85
N VAL A 375 -14.48 -0.70 21.08
CA VAL A 375 -14.68 -1.07 19.67
C VAL A 375 -13.39 -0.83 18.88
N LYS A 376 -12.71 0.29 19.12
CA LYS A 376 -11.43 0.60 18.49
C LYS A 376 -10.36 -0.43 18.86
N GLU A 377 -10.19 -0.74 20.14
CA GLU A 377 -9.27 -1.76 20.64
C GLU A 377 -9.53 -3.11 19.96
N ILE A 378 -10.79 -3.54 19.84
CA ILE A 378 -11.16 -4.81 19.20
C ILE A 378 -10.81 -4.80 17.71
N VAL A 379 -11.19 -3.76 16.99
CA VAL A 379 -10.96 -3.64 15.53
C VAL A 379 -9.47 -3.53 15.21
N GLU A 380 -8.71 -2.87 16.07
CA GLU A 380 -7.25 -2.72 15.96
C GLU A 380 -6.50 -3.93 16.56
N SER A 381 -7.16 -4.78 17.35
CA SER A 381 -6.54 -5.97 17.93
C SER A 381 -6.21 -7.01 16.86
N ASN A 382 -4.99 -7.55 16.94
CA ASN A 382 -4.54 -8.67 16.11
C ASN A 382 -5.07 -10.04 16.61
N GLU A 383 -6.14 -10.07 17.41
CA GLU A 383 -6.74 -11.32 17.91
C GLU A 383 -7.35 -12.17 16.79
N VAL A 384 -7.82 -11.52 15.73
CA VAL A 384 -8.05 -12.19 14.45
C VAL A 384 -6.66 -12.47 13.91
N ARG A 385 -6.20 -13.72 14.06
CA ARG A 385 -4.93 -14.22 13.50
C ARG A 385 -4.99 -14.15 11.97
N ARG A 386 -4.91 -12.93 11.41
CA ARG A 386 -4.73 -12.69 9.98
C ARG A 386 -3.46 -13.42 9.63
N LEU A 387 -3.53 -14.40 8.74
CA LEU A 387 -2.32 -15.06 8.24
C LEU A 387 -1.37 -13.97 7.77
N PRO A 388 -0.14 -13.86 8.32
CA PRO A 388 0.82 -12.88 7.87
C PRO A 388 0.97 -13.01 6.36
N LYS A 389 0.71 -11.91 5.65
CA LYS A 389 0.70 -11.90 4.19
C LYS A 389 1.38 -10.62 3.73
N ILE A 390 2.26 -10.78 2.75
CA ILE A 390 2.90 -9.68 2.04
C ILE A 390 1.91 -8.99 1.08
N PRO A 391 2.10 -7.68 0.79
CA PRO A 391 1.30 -6.99 -0.21
C PRO A 391 1.28 -7.72 -1.56
N LYS A 392 0.13 -7.70 -2.25
CA LYS A 392 -0.03 -8.37 -3.55
C LYS A 392 1.04 -7.86 -4.53
N GLY A 393 1.74 -8.79 -5.18
CA GLY A 393 2.78 -8.46 -6.17
C GLY A 393 4.14 -8.09 -5.57
N THR A 394 4.37 -8.29 -4.28
CA THR A 394 5.67 -8.16 -3.61
C THR A 394 6.21 -9.53 -3.19
N ARG A 395 7.49 -9.63 -2.84
CA ARG A 395 8.16 -10.90 -2.44
C ARG A 395 9.25 -10.67 -1.41
N ASP A 396 9.38 -11.62 -0.50
CA ASP A 396 10.59 -11.79 0.30
C ASP A 396 11.61 -12.63 -0.48
N PHE A 397 12.90 -12.39 -0.22
CA PHE A 397 13.99 -13.13 -0.84
C PHE A 397 14.76 -13.89 0.23
N GLY A 398 14.83 -15.21 0.09
CA GLY A 398 15.52 -16.08 1.03
C GLY A 398 17.04 -16.09 0.85
N LYS A 399 17.71 -16.91 1.66
CA LYS A 399 19.18 -17.03 1.71
C LYS A 399 19.85 -17.25 0.36
N GLU A 400 19.45 -18.30 -0.37
CA GLU A 400 20.05 -18.67 -1.67
C GLU A 400 19.75 -17.61 -2.75
N GLN A 401 18.54 -17.04 -2.73
CA GLN A 401 18.14 -16.01 -3.68
C GLN A 401 18.94 -14.72 -3.46
N MET A 402 19.17 -14.34 -2.20
CA MET A 402 19.98 -13.16 -1.88
C MET A 402 21.43 -13.33 -2.30
N ALA A 403 22.03 -14.52 -2.13
CA ALA A 403 23.40 -14.78 -2.59
C ALA A 403 23.55 -14.60 -4.12
N ILE A 404 22.58 -15.09 -4.90
CA ILE A 404 22.55 -14.89 -6.36
C ILE A 404 22.39 -13.40 -6.70
N ARG A 405 21.49 -12.71 -6.01
CA ARG A 405 21.23 -11.27 -6.21
C ARG A 405 22.47 -10.43 -5.93
N GLU A 406 23.15 -10.67 -4.81
CA GLU A 406 24.37 -9.96 -4.43
C GLU A 406 25.49 -10.18 -5.44
N ARG A 407 25.68 -11.42 -5.91
CA ARG A 407 26.66 -11.74 -6.98
C ARG A 407 26.36 -10.92 -8.24
N ALA A 408 25.12 -10.92 -8.69
CA ALA A 408 24.71 -10.15 -9.87
C ALA A 408 24.87 -8.64 -9.67
N PHE A 409 24.46 -8.08 -8.52
CA PHE A 409 24.66 -6.66 -8.23
C PHE A 409 26.14 -6.27 -8.16
N SER A 410 27.00 -7.17 -7.67
CA SER A 410 28.46 -6.97 -7.67
C SER A 410 29.01 -6.87 -9.10
N ILE A 411 28.63 -7.80 -9.99
CA ILE A 411 29.00 -7.77 -11.42
C ILE A 411 28.52 -6.46 -12.06
N ILE A 412 27.25 -6.12 -11.86
CA ILE A 412 26.64 -4.92 -12.44
C ILE A 412 27.36 -3.65 -11.99
N THR A 413 27.60 -3.54 -10.68
CA THR A 413 28.31 -2.40 -10.10
C THR A 413 29.75 -2.30 -10.61
N SER A 414 30.43 -3.44 -10.78
CA SER A 414 31.79 -3.50 -11.32
C SER A 414 31.85 -2.94 -12.74
N VAL A 415 30.95 -3.37 -13.62
CA VAL A 415 30.88 -2.87 -15.00
C VAL A 415 30.53 -1.38 -15.02
N PHE A 416 29.53 -0.93 -14.25
CA PHE A 416 29.21 0.50 -14.18
C PHE A 416 30.39 1.37 -13.73
N LYS A 417 31.16 0.92 -12.73
CA LYS A 417 32.36 1.61 -12.26
C LYS A 417 33.50 1.57 -13.27
N MET A 418 33.63 0.49 -14.03
CA MET A 418 34.61 0.36 -15.12
C MET A 418 34.42 1.45 -16.18
N HIS A 419 33.17 1.83 -16.45
CA HIS A 419 32.82 2.93 -17.36
C HIS A 419 32.77 4.30 -16.67
N GLY A 420 33.31 4.41 -15.44
CA GLY A 420 33.46 5.69 -14.74
C GLY A 420 32.16 6.32 -14.23
N ALA A 421 31.07 5.56 -14.14
CA ALA A 421 29.82 6.08 -13.60
C ALA A 421 29.84 6.22 -12.08
N THR A 422 29.28 7.33 -11.59
CA THR A 422 29.10 7.55 -10.15
C THR A 422 27.77 7.00 -9.65
N ALA A 423 27.74 6.45 -8.44
CA ALA A 423 26.49 6.01 -7.83
C ALA A 423 25.58 7.21 -7.50
N LEU A 424 24.28 7.07 -7.75
CA LEU A 424 23.24 7.99 -7.29
C LEU A 424 22.21 7.21 -6.49
N ASP A 425 21.68 7.82 -5.43
CA ASP A 425 20.45 7.35 -4.79
C ASP A 425 19.50 8.54 -4.63
N THR A 426 18.20 8.25 -4.72
CA THR A 426 17.12 9.23 -4.59
C THR A 426 16.10 8.71 -3.59
N PRO A 427 15.29 9.58 -2.98
CA PRO A 427 14.18 9.15 -2.14
C PRO A 427 13.27 8.13 -2.85
N VAL A 428 12.66 7.23 -2.07
CA VAL A 428 11.76 6.20 -2.61
C VAL A 428 10.44 6.79 -3.12
N PHE A 429 10.05 7.95 -2.59
CA PHE A 429 8.91 8.74 -3.06
C PHE A 429 9.38 10.11 -3.54
N GLU A 430 8.71 10.60 -4.57
CA GLU A 430 8.88 11.95 -5.11
C GLU A 430 7.59 12.74 -4.84
N LEU A 431 7.65 14.08 -4.97
CA LEU A 431 6.42 14.88 -5.03
C LEU A 431 5.55 14.37 -6.18
N ARG A 432 4.24 14.23 -5.95
CA ARG A 432 3.31 13.66 -6.93
C ARG A 432 3.40 14.38 -8.28
N GLU A 433 3.49 15.70 -8.26
CA GLU A 433 3.64 16.55 -9.45
C GLU A 433 4.91 16.28 -10.27
N THR A 434 5.97 15.74 -9.64
CA THR A 434 7.21 15.36 -10.33
C THR A 434 6.97 14.19 -11.30
N LEU A 435 6.08 13.27 -10.92
CA LEU A 435 5.79 12.05 -11.67
C LEU A 435 4.61 12.20 -12.65
N MET A 436 3.71 13.14 -12.39
CA MET A 436 2.52 13.35 -13.21
C MET A 436 2.86 13.84 -14.62
N GLY A 437 2.20 13.25 -15.63
CA GLY A 437 2.31 13.66 -17.03
C GLY A 437 3.61 13.22 -17.73
N LYS A 438 4.47 12.43 -17.08
CA LYS A 438 5.75 11.94 -17.66
C LYS A 438 5.63 10.56 -18.30
N TYR A 439 4.66 9.77 -17.87
CA TYR A 439 4.53 8.34 -18.24
C TYR A 439 3.30 8.05 -19.10
N GLY A 440 2.59 9.07 -19.60
CA GLY A 440 1.40 8.86 -20.41
C GLY A 440 0.31 8.07 -19.70
N GLU A 441 -0.23 7.03 -20.36
CA GLU A 441 -1.26 6.14 -19.81
C GLU A 441 -0.80 5.39 -18.54
N ASP A 442 0.50 5.10 -18.43
CA ASP A 442 1.08 4.39 -17.29
C ASP A 442 1.06 5.21 -16.00
N SER A 443 0.81 6.53 -16.07
CA SER A 443 0.69 7.40 -14.89
C SER A 443 -0.42 6.92 -13.92
N LYS A 444 -1.43 6.19 -14.41
CA LYS A 444 -2.50 5.60 -13.58
C LYS A 444 -2.02 4.47 -12.66
N LEU A 445 -0.83 3.95 -12.92
CA LEU A 445 -0.25 2.80 -12.22
C LEU A 445 0.70 3.23 -11.10
N ILE A 446 0.78 4.52 -10.76
CA ILE A 446 1.62 5.04 -9.69
C ILE A 446 0.98 4.76 -8.32
N TYR A 447 1.80 4.46 -7.32
CA TYR A 447 1.39 4.36 -5.92
C TYR A 447 1.44 5.74 -5.25
N ASP A 448 0.28 6.28 -4.90
CA ASP A 448 0.18 7.52 -4.12
C ASP A 448 0.26 7.23 -2.61
N LEU A 449 0.95 8.09 -1.86
CA LEU A 449 0.93 8.07 -0.40
C LEU A 449 -0.37 8.69 0.11
N ALA A 450 -0.80 8.26 1.30
CA ALA A 450 -1.97 8.86 1.95
C ALA A 450 -1.68 10.32 2.31
N ASP A 451 -2.66 11.21 2.07
CA ASP A 451 -2.60 12.58 2.55
C ASP A 451 -2.69 12.61 4.09
N GLN A 452 -1.67 13.17 4.73
CA GLN A 452 -1.56 13.33 6.17
C GLN A 452 -1.46 14.80 6.59
N GLY A 453 -1.90 15.73 5.72
CA GLY A 453 -1.86 17.19 5.94
C GLY A 453 -0.55 17.85 5.51
N GLY A 454 0.22 17.20 4.63
CA GLY A 454 1.50 17.65 4.12
C GLY A 454 1.55 17.65 2.59
N GLU A 455 2.76 17.50 2.04
CA GLU A 455 2.97 17.40 0.60
C GLU A 455 2.40 16.08 0.04
N LEU A 456 1.79 16.15 -1.15
CA LEU A 456 1.32 14.95 -1.84
C LEU A 456 2.51 14.26 -2.50
N CYS A 457 2.78 13.03 -2.07
CA CYS A 457 3.91 12.25 -2.55
C CYS A 457 3.45 10.94 -3.20
N SER A 458 4.27 10.40 -4.08
CA SER A 458 4.03 9.14 -4.78
C SER A 458 5.32 8.34 -4.86
N LEU A 459 5.24 7.01 -4.77
CA LEU A 459 6.40 6.13 -4.96
C LEU A 459 6.90 6.24 -6.40
N ARG A 460 8.22 6.25 -6.56
CA ARG A 460 8.85 6.32 -7.89
C ARG A 460 8.46 5.13 -8.78
N TYR A 461 8.03 5.43 -9.99
CA TYR A 461 7.63 4.44 -11.01
C TYR A 461 8.86 3.85 -11.73
N ASP A 462 9.90 4.67 -11.90
CA ASP A 462 11.20 4.34 -12.48
C ASP A 462 12.33 5.12 -11.78
N LEU A 463 13.55 5.02 -12.30
CA LEU A 463 14.72 5.80 -11.83
C LEU A 463 15.08 6.96 -12.78
N THR A 464 14.59 6.94 -14.03
CA THR A 464 14.84 7.99 -15.04
C THR A 464 14.25 9.35 -14.67
N VAL A 465 12.99 9.40 -14.24
CA VAL A 465 12.35 10.68 -13.87
C VAL A 465 12.96 11.27 -12.60
N PRO A 466 13.21 10.50 -11.51
CA PRO A 466 14.01 10.98 -10.38
C PRO A 466 15.39 11.52 -10.78
N PHE A 467 16.05 10.88 -11.75
CA PHE A 467 17.33 11.36 -12.27
C PHE A 467 17.18 12.68 -13.05
N ALA A 468 16.19 12.81 -13.92
CA ALA A 468 15.95 14.06 -14.64
C ALA A 468 15.64 15.23 -13.69
N ARG A 469 14.83 14.99 -12.65
CA ARG A 469 14.61 15.94 -11.56
C ARG A 469 15.91 16.25 -10.82
N TYR A 470 16.76 15.26 -10.55
CA TYR A 470 18.07 15.45 -9.88
C TYR A 470 18.98 16.39 -10.66
N VAL A 471 19.13 16.15 -11.96
CA VAL A 471 19.95 16.96 -12.86
C VAL A 471 19.41 18.39 -12.92
N ALA A 472 18.10 18.55 -13.09
CA ALA A 472 17.44 19.85 -13.14
C ALA A 472 17.58 20.65 -11.84
N MET A 473 17.25 20.04 -10.69
CA MET A 473 17.27 20.68 -9.38
C MET A 473 18.66 21.18 -8.98
N ASN A 474 19.70 20.43 -9.37
CA ASN A 474 21.10 20.76 -9.06
C ASN A 474 21.81 21.53 -10.18
N SER A 475 21.09 21.92 -11.24
CA SER A 475 21.67 22.64 -12.40
C SER A 475 22.88 21.94 -13.03
N ILE A 476 22.89 20.61 -13.05
CA ILE A 476 24.00 19.80 -13.54
C ILE A 476 24.01 19.83 -15.07
N SER A 477 25.14 20.17 -15.70
CA SER A 477 25.25 20.23 -17.17
C SER A 477 25.65 18.90 -17.82
N ALA A 478 26.40 18.06 -17.09
CA ALA A 478 26.81 16.74 -17.54
C ALA A 478 27.02 15.81 -16.33
N LEU A 479 26.58 14.57 -16.44
CA LEU A 479 26.73 13.56 -15.39
C LEU A 479 26.59 12.16 -15.99
N LYS A 480 27.51 11.27 -15.65
CA LYS A 480 27.43 9.84 -15.92
C LYS A 480 27.21 9.11 -14.60
N ARG A 481 26.08 8.42 -14.47
CA ARG A 481 25.67 7.81 -13.21
C ARG A 481 25.12 6.41 -13.37
N TYR A 482 25.14 5.65 -12.28
CA TYR A 482 24.33 4.45 -12.14
C TYR A 482 23.46 4.51 -10.87
N GLN A 483 22.31 3.82 -10.90
CA GLN A 483 21.42 3.67 -9.75
C GLN A 483 20.82 2.27 -9.74
N ILE A 484 20.98 1.55 -8.63
CA ILE A 484 20.40 0.22 -8.42
C ILE A 484 19.41 0.34 -7.27
N ALA A 485 18.11 0.33 -7.57
CA ALA A 485 17.10 0.56 -6.56
C ALA A 485 15.75 -0.06 -6.93
N LYS A 486 14.89 -0.25 -5.91
CA LYS A 486 13.51 -0.70 -6.10
C LYS A 486 12.63 0.41 -6.68
N VAL A 487 11.70 0.00 -7.52
CA VAL A 487 10.63 0.83 -8.11
C VAL A 487 9.27 0.16 -7.94
N TYR A 488 8.21 0.96 -8.06
CA TYR A 488 6.86 0.56 -7.67
C TYR A 488 5.85 0.85 -8.78
N ARG A 489 5.18 -0.21 -9.26
CA ARG A 489 4.18 -0.11 -10.34
C ARG A 489 2.95 -0.90 -9.94
N ARG A 490 1.75 -0.32 -10.00
CA ARG A 490 0.48 -0.96 -9.65
C ARG A 490 -0.03 -1.95 -10.71
N ASP A 491 0.89 -2.52 -11.47
CA ASP A 491 0.62 -3.51 -12.50
C ASP A 491 -0.18 -4.71 -12.00
N ASN A 492 -0.85 -5.37 -12.93
CA ASN A 492 -1.45 -6.68 -12.67
C ASN A 492 -0.33 -7.73 -12.58
N PRO A 493 -0.08 -8.33 -11.40
CA PRO A 493 1.07 -9.20 -11.21
C PRO A 493 0.94 -10.49 -12.04
N SER A 494 2.04 -10.90 -12.66
CA SER A 494 2.19 -12.18 -13.36
C SER A 494 3.62 -12.71 -13.18
N LYS A 495 3.95 -13.89 -13.72
CA LYS A 495 5.30 -14.45 -13.59
C LYS A 495 6.32 -13.50 -14.23
N GLY A 496 7.28 -13.00 -13.44
CA GLY A 496 8.26 -12.02 -13.90
C GLY A 496 7.75 -10.57 -14.02
N ARG A 497 6.51 -10.27 -13.59
CA ARG A 497 5.94 -8.92 -13.50
C ARG A 497 5.40 -8.69 -12.09
N TYR A 498 6.11 -7.87 -11.33
CA TYR A 498 5.85 -7.60 -9.91
C TYR A 498 5.44 -6.15 -9.71
N ARG A 499 4.89 -5.84 -8.55
CA ARG A 499 4.54 -4.46 -8.16
C ARG A 499 5.67 -3.73 -7.46
N GLU A 500 6.56 -4.48 -6.82
CA GLU A 500 7.85 -4.03 -6.31
C GLU A 500 8.94 -4.88 -6.98
N PHE A 501 9.93 -4.23 -7.58
CA PHE A 501 11.08 -4.91 -8.18
C PHE A 501 12.27 -3.95 -8.33
N TYR A 502 13.46 -4.50 -8.52
CA TYR A 502 14.66 -3.69 -8.79
C TYR A 502 14.75 -3.25 -10.26
N GLN A 503 15.25 -2.04 -10.45
CA GLN A 503 15.85 -1.56 -11.68
C GLN A 503 17.35 -1.28 -11.44
N CYS A 504 18.16 -1.50 -12.48
CA CYS A 504 19.58 -1.17 -12.48
C CYS A 504 19.86 -0.27 -13.68
N ASP A 505 19.93 1.03 -13.43
CA ASP A 505 19.96 2.05 -14.47
C ASP A 505 21.37 2.63 -14.60
N PHE A 506 21.80 2.86 -15.83
CA PHE A 506 23.02 3.58 -16.18
C PHE A 506 22.68 4.64 -17.21
N ASP A 507 23.07 5.88 -16.93
CA ASP A 507 22.66 7.03 -17.72
C ASP A 507 23.79 8.04 -17.87
N ILE A 508 23.87 8.63 -19.06
CA ILE A 508 24.78 9.72 -19.41
C ILE A 508 23.93 10.92 -19.80
N ALA A 509 24.00 11.98 -19.01
CA ALA A 509 23.41 13.28 -19.31
C ALA A 509 24.51 14.27 -19.71
N GLY A 510 24.20 15.15 -20.66
CA GLY A 510 25.07 16.22 -21.13
C GLY A 510 25.10 16.35 -22.66
N VAL A 511 25.81 17.38 -23.13
CA VAL A 511 26.03 17.63 -24.56
C VAL A 511 27.36 17.00 -24.98
N TYR A 512 27.31 16.10 -25.96
CA TYR A 512 28.44 15.33 -26.48
C TYR A 512 28.38 15.31 -28.02
N GLU A 513 29.41 14.73 -28.65
CA GLU A 513 29.34 14.45 -30.09
C GLU A 513 28.25 13.42 -30.41
N PRO A 514 27.65 13.46 -31.62
CA PRO A 514 26.58 12.54 -32.00
C PRO A 514 26.98 11.07 -31.81
N MET A 515 26.09 10.32 -31.16
CA MET A 515 26.23 8.88 -30.88
C MET A 515 27.34 8.46 -29.93
N GLU A 516 28.17 9.38 -29.43
CA GLU A 516 29.26 9.08 -28.47
C GLU A 516 28.73 8.38 -27.21
N PRO A 517 27.78 8.96 -26.44
CA PRO A 517 27.27 8.28 -25.25
C PRO A 517 26.31 7.13 -25.59
N ASP A 518 25.64 7.14 -26.75
CA ASP A 518 24.76 6.05 -27.20
C ASP A 518 25.56 4.76 -27.43
N PHE A 519 26.73 4.88 -28.06
CA PHE A 519 27.69 3.78 -28.20
C PHE A 519 28.12 3.24 -26.84
N GLU A 520 28.51 4.11 -25.91
CA GLU A 520 28.98 3.69 -24.60
C GLU A 520 27.91 2.92 -23.82
N VAL A 521 26.67 3.42 -23.81
CA VAL A 521 25.56 2.75 -23.11
C VAL A 521 25.28 1.36 -23.70
N ILE A 522 25.34 1.20 -25.02
CA ILE A 522 25.18 -0.11 -25.66
C ILE A 522 26.36 -1.02 -25.32
N LYS A 523 27.59 -0.49 -25.25
CA LYS A 523 28.77 -1.26 -24.86
C LYS A 523 28.66 -1.76 -23.42
N VAL A 524 28.28 -0.89 -22.48
CA VAL A 524 27.96 -1.25 -21.09
C VAL A 524 26.95 -2.39 -21.05
N LEU A 525 25.86 -2.29 -21.81
CA LEU A 525 24.84 -3.33 -21.86
C LEU A 525 25.40 -4.68 -22.35
N THR A 526 26.20 -4.70 -23.42
CA THR A 526 26.80 -5.95 -23.91
C THR A 526 27.76 -6.57 -22.89
N GLU A 527 28.58 -5.75 -22.23
CA GLU A 527 29.54 -6.24 -21.22
C GLU A 527 28.83 -6.78 -19.98
N LEU A 528 27.77 -6.10 -19.51
CA LEU A 528 26.93 -6.57 -18.43
C LEU A 528 26.34 -7.95 -18.72
N LEU A 529 25.69 -8.10 -19.87
CA LEU A 529 25.03 -9.35 -20.23
C LEU A 529 26.03 -10.49 -20.47
N ASN A 530 27.22 -10.19 -21.00
CA ASN A 530 28.29 -11.16 -21.15
C ASN A 530 28.86 -11.61 -19.79
N GLN A 531 29.11 -10.68 -18.85
CA GLN A 531 29.67 -11.01 -17.54
C GLN A 531 28.66 -11.69 -16.60
N LEU A 532 27.36 -11.44 -16.77
CA LEU A 532 26.31 -12.14 -16.05
C LEU A 532 26.15 -13.61 -16.49
N ASP A 533 26.71 -13.98 -17.65
CA ASP A 533 26.74 -15.35 -18.20
C ASP A 533 25.37 -16.07 -18.23
N ILE A 534 24.33 -15.33 -18.62
CA ILE A 534 22.95 -15.83 -18.62
C ILE A 534 22.59 -16.64 -19.88
N GLY A 535 23.53 -16.80 -20.81
CA GLY A 535 23.31 -17.44 -22.12
C GLY A 535 23.17 -16.45 -23.28
N THR A 536 22.64 -16.92 -24.40
CA THR A 536 22.51 -16.13 -25.64
C THR A 536 21.42 -15.07 -25.55
N TYR A 537 21.72 -13.87 -26.05
CA TYR A 537 20.79 -12.74 -26.14
C TYR A 537 20.98 -12.00 -27.47
N GLU A 538 19.98 -11.20 -27.85
CA GLU A 538 20.08 -10.21 -28.92
C GLU A 538 19.68 -8.83 -28.37
N ILE A 539 20.25 -7.75 -28.90
CA ILE A 539 19.83 -6.37 -28.62
C ILE A 539 19.16 -5.84 -29.88
N LYS A 540 17.84 -5.72 -29.83
CA LYS A 540 17.07 -5.03 -30.86
C LYS A 540 17.37 -3.54 -30.74
N LEU A 541 17.57 -2.87 -31.85
CA LEU A 541 17.86 -1.44 -31.90
C LEU A 541 17.05 -0.78 -33.01
N ASN A 542 16.51 0.39 -32.71
CA ASN A 542 15.79 1.25 -33.65
C ASN A 542 16.01 2.73 -33.28
N HIS A 543 15.39 3.65 -34.02
CA HIS A 543 15.49 5.09 -33.77
C HIS A 543 14.12 5.77 -33.85
N ARG A 544 13.80 6.65 -32.89
CA ARG A 544 12.49 7.31 -32.80
C ARG A 544 12.12 8.09 -34.06
N LYS A 545 13.04 8.94 -34.55
CA LYS A 545 12.82 9.72 -35.78
C LYS A 545 12.62 8.83 -37.02
N LEU A 546 13.23 7.64 -37.05
CA LEU A 546 13.03 6.68 -38.14
C LEU A 546 11.66 6.01 -38.05
N LEU A 547 11.21 5.68 -36.84
CA LEU A 547 9.87 5.16 -36.61
C LEU A 547 8.79 6.18 -36.99
N ASP A 548 8.95 7.45 -36.61
CA ASP A 548 8.02 8.51 -36.98
C ASP A 548 8.00 8.72 -38.51
N GLY A 549 9.18 8.74 -39.15
CA GLY A 549 9.28 8.82 -40.61
C GLY A 549 8.66 7.62 -41.32
N MET A 550 8.82 6.39 -40.80
CA MET A 550 8.16 5.19 -41.31
C MET A 550 6.63 5.35 -41.31
N LEU A 551 6.06 5.84 -40.21
CA LEU A 551 4.61 6.05 -40.10
C LEU A 551 4.10 7.14 -41.05
N GLU A 552 4.87 8.22 -41.21
CA GLU A 552 4.57 9.29 -42.17
C GLU A 552 4.57 8.77 -43.61
N ILE A 553 5.56 7.95 -43.96
CA ILE A 553 5.69 7.31 -45.29
C ILE A 553 4.48 6.42 -45.59
N CYS A 554 3.94 5.71 -44.59
CA CYS A 554 2.73 4.88 -44.72
C CYS A 554 1.42 5.70 -44.76
N GLY A 555 1.49 7.02 -44.57
CA GLY A 555 0.32 7.91 -44.55
C GLY A 555 -0.45 7.92 -43.23
N VAL A 556 0.18 7.56 -42.11
CA VAL A 556 -0.44 7.67 -40.79
C VAL A 556 -0.57 9.15 -40.41
N PRO A 557 -1.70 9.60 -39.85
CA PRO A 557 -1.80 10.97 -39.32
C PRO A 557 -0.92 11.17 -38.07
N PRO A 558 -0.21 12.30 -37.91
CA PRO A 558 0.65 12.56 -36.76
C PRO A 558 -0.04 12.39 -35.39
N GLN A 559 -1.32 12.73 -35.29
CA GLN A 559 -2.10 12.61 -34.05
C GLN A 559 -2.30 11.14 -33.63
N LYS A 560 -2.13 10.19 -34.55
CA LYS A 560 -2.26 8.75 -34.32
C LYS A 560 -0.92 8.03 -34.16
N PHE A 561 0.23 8.70 -34.32
CA PHE A 561 1.55 8.05 -34.26
C PHE A 561 1.74 7.26 -32.97
N ARG A 562 1.39 7.86 -31.84
CA ARG A 562 1.51 7.24 -30.53
C ARG A 562 0.64 5.98 -30.38
N THR A 563 -0.63 6.06 -30.77
CA THR A 563 -1.54 4.91 -30.67
C THR A 563 -1.12 3.81 -31.63
N VAL A 564 -0.65 4.14 -32.84
CA VAL A 564 -0.11 3.16 -33.80
C VAL A 564 1.17 2.51 -33.29
N CYS A 565 2.13 3.27 -32.72
CA CYS A 565 3.32 2.70 -32.08
C CYS A 565 2.96 1.69 -30.98
N SER A 566 1.94 2.00 -30.17
CA SER A 566 1.42 1.08 -29.15
C SER A 566 0.85 -0.22 -29.73
N SER A 567 0.27 -0.19 -30.94
CA SER A 567 -0.12 -1.41 -31.67
C SER A 567 1.10 -2.19 -32.13
N ILE A 568 2.08 -1.52 -32.72
CA ILE A 568 3.29 -2.15 -33.26
C ILE A 568 4.09 -2.84 -32.16
N ASP A 569 4.19 -2.25 -30.96
CA ASP A 569 4.88 -2.87 -29.81
C ASP A 569 4.31 -4.25 -29.44
N LYS A 570 3.02 -4.50 -29.72
CA LYS A 570 2.37 -5.79 -29.44
C LYS A 570 2.79 -6.91 -30.39
N LEU A 571 3.53 -6.62 -31.47
CA LEU A 571 4.08 -7.64 -32.37
C LEU A 571 5.09 -8.57 -31.68
N ASP A 572 5.56 -8.20 -30.48
CA ASP A 572 6.35 -9.09 -29.64
C ASP A 572 5.58 -10.31 -29.10
N LYS A 573 4.24 -10.22 -29.06
CA LYS A 573 3.35 -11.22 -28.45
C LYS A 573 2.17 -11.63 -29.34
N GLN A 574 1.81 -10.80 -30.31
CA GLN A 574 0.66 -10.98 -31.18
C GLN A 574 1.10 -11.14 -32.63
N THR A 575 0.28 -11.84 -33.43
CA THR A 575 0.51 -11.92 -34.87
C THR A 575 0.21 -10.57 -35.52
N PHE A 576 0.81 -10.33 -36.68
CA PHE A 576 0.53 -9.12 -37.44
C PHE A 576 -0.96 -8.99 -37.80
N GLU A 577 -1.68 -10.09 -38.02
CA GLU A 577 -3.12 -10.08 -38.33
C GLU A 577 -3.94 -9.53 -37.16
N GLN A 578 -3.59 -9.90 -35.93
CA GLN A 578 -4.23 -9.39 -34.71
C GLN A 578 -3.97 -7.88 -34.54
N VAL A 579 -2.71 -7.47 -34.73
CA VAL A 579 -2.32 -6.05 -34.65
C VAL A 579 -2.98 -5.23 -35.76
N LYS A 580 -3.05 -5.76 -36.99
CA LYS A 580 -3.73 -5.14 -38.12
C LYS A 580 -5.22 -4.90 -37.82
N LYS A 581 -5.89 -5.89 -37.23
CA LYS A 581 -7.29 -5.75 -36.81
C LYS A 581 -7.46 -4.61 -35.80
N GLU A 582 -6.59 -4.52 -34.79
CA GLU A 582 -6.61 -3.41 -33.83
C GLU A 582 -6.38 -2.04 -34.51
N LEU A 583 -5.41 -1.96 -35.43
CA LEU A 583 -5.11 -0.73 -36.17
C LEU A 583 -6.32 -0.24 -36.97
N VAL A 584 -7.04 -1.15 -37.63
CA VAL A 584 -8.19 -0.82 -38.47
C VAL A 584 -9.44 -0.56 -37.62
N ASP A 585 -9.84 -1.53 -36.81
CA ASP A 585 -11.14 -1.53 -36.13
C ASP A 585 -11.18 -0.54 -34.95
N GLU A 586 -10.09 -0.40 -34.19
CA GLU A 586 -10.06 0.40 -32.97
C GLU A 586 -9.41 1.77 -33.18
N LYS A 587 -8.36 1.83 -34.01
CA LYS A 587 -7.55 3.06 -34.23
C LYS A 587 -7.93 3.81 -35.50
N GLY A 588 -8.80 3.24 -36.34
CA GLY A 588 -9.31 3.86 -37.56
C GLY A 588 -8.20 4.18 -38.57
N ILE A 589 -7.22 3.28 -38.70
CA ILE A 589 -6.23 3.30 -39.77
C ILE A 589 -6.83 2.55 -40.98
N SER A 590 -6.56 3.01 -42.20
CA SER A 590 -7.05 2.32 -43.40
C SER A 590 -6.37 0.95 -43.55
N ASN A 591 -7.04 0.04 -44.25
CA ASN A 591 -6.52 -1.31 -44.48
C ASN A 591 -5.21 -1.25 -45.28
N GLU A 592 -5.13 -0.35 -46.26
CA GLU A 592 -3.97 -0.12 -47.11
C GLU A 592 -2.77 0.40 -46.30
N THR A 593 -2.97 1.41 -45.44
CA THR A 593 -1.91 1.93 -44.56
C THR A 593 -1.46 0.88 -43.55
N ALA A 594 -2.39 0.08 -43.01
CA ALA A 594 -2.04 -0.99 -42.09
C ALA A 594 -1.17 -2.05 -42.79
N ASP A 595 -1.48 -2.43 -44.03
CA ASP A 595 -0.64 -3.34 -44.83
C ASP A 595 0.74 -2.76 -45.13
N GLU A 596 0.84 -1.47 -45.45
CA GLU A 596 2.13 -0.81 -45.69
C GLU A 596 2.99 -0.78 -44.42
N ILE A 597 2.41 -0.47 -43.26
CA ILE A 597 3.08 -0.62 -41.95
C ILE A 597 3.57 -2.06 -41.79
N GLY A 598 2.73 -3.05 -42.09
CA GLY A 598 3.06 -4.47 -42.01
C GLY A 598 4.25 -4.92 -42.85
N ASN A 599 4.46 -4.29 -44.00
CA ASN A 599 5.61 -4.58 -44.85
C ASN A 599 6.90 -4.01 -44.25
N LEU A 600 6.86 -2.79 -43.71
CA LEU A 600 8.05 -2.14 -43.16
C LEU A 600 8.48 -2.71 -41.79
N VAL A 601 7.53 -3.00 -40.89
CA VAL A 601 7.86 -3.52 -39.54
C VAL A 601 8.46 -4.93 -39.55
N LYS A 602 8.33 -5.68 -40.67
CA LYS A 602 9.00 -6.98 -40.83
C LYS A 602 10.49 -6.85 -41.13
N THR A 603 10.96 -5.66 -41.47
CA THR A 603 12.37 -5.40 -41.80
C THR A 603 13.20 -5.49 -40.52
N ARG A 604 14.00 -6.55 -40.41
CA ARG A 604 14.97 -6.74 -39.33
C ARG A 604 16.16 -7.57 -39.79
N GLY A 605 17.34 -7.32 -39.24
CA GLY A 605 18.54 -8.06 -39.63
C GLY A 605 19.85 -7.46 -39.11
N PRO A 606 20.99 -7.88 -39.70
CA PRO A 606 22.30 -7.33 -39.38
C PRO A 606 22.33 -5.81 -39.59
N PRO A 607 22.90 -5.01 -38.66
CA PRO A 607 22.71 -3.57 -38.67
C PRO A 607 23.19 -2.87 -39.96
N LEU A 608 24.37 -3.24 -40.46
CA LEU A 608 24.94 -2.63 -41.67
C LEU A 608 24.19 -3.02 -42.94
N GLU A 609 23.64 -4.24 -43.02
CA GLU A 609 22.87 -4.70 -44.19
C GLU A 609 21.54 -3.97 -44.28
N VAL A 610 20.79 -3.90 -43.18
CA VAL A 610 19.52 -3.17 -43.12
C VAL A 610 19.74 -1.68 -43.36
N LEU A 611 20.80 -1.10 -42.80
CA LEU A 611 21.16 0.30 -43.06
C LEU A 611 21.39 0.55 -44.56
N MET A 612 22.11 -0.34 -45.25
CA MET A 612 22.32 -0.23 -46.71
C MET A 612 21.01 -0.36 -47.49
N GLU A 613 20.12 -1.26 -47.09
CA GLU A 613 18.80 -1.45 -47.71
C GLU A 613 17.94 -0.18 -47.59
N LEU A 614 17.85 0.40 -46.39
CA LEU A 614 17.05 1.61 -46.15
C LEU A 614 17.61 2.85 -46.84
N ARG A 615 18.92 2.87 -47.10
CA ARG A 615 19.62 3.94 -47.84
C ARG A 615 19.66 3.74 -49.35
N LYS A 616 19.17 2.62 -49.87
CA LYS A 616 19.23 2.31 -51.30
C LYS A 616 18.54 3.41 -52.13
N GLU A 617 19.10 3.70 -53.30
CA GLU A 617 18.51 4.67 -54.23
C GLU A 617 17.05 4.32 -54.54
N GLY A 618 16.15 5.31 -54.42
CA GLY A 618 14.70 5.14 -54.55
C GLY A 618 13.96 4.75 -53.27
N SER A 619 14.65 4.56 -52.14
CA SER A 619 14.02 4.32 -50.84
C SER A 619 13.18 5.53 -50.39
N LYS A 620 11.94 5.29 -49.96
CA LYS A 620 11.05 6.34 -49.43
C LYS A 620 11.63 7.01 -48.17
N PHE A 621 12.48 6.31 -47.41
CA PHE A 621 13.16 6.85 -46.22
C PHE A 621 14.14 7.98 -46.55
N MET A 622 14.71 7.97 -47.76
CA MET A 622 15.64 9.02 -48.21
C MET A 622 14.93 10.34 -48.55
N ASN A 623 13.60 10.32 -48.68
CA ASN A 623 12.78 11.52 -48.93
C ASN A 623 12.25 12.16 -47.64
N ASN A 624 12.51 11.57 -46.46
CA ASN A 624 12.05 12.05 -45.17
C ASN A 624 13.22 12.56 -44.33
N GLU A 625 13.24 13.86 -44.00
CA GLU A 625 14.37 14.50 -43.30
C GLU A 625 14.70 13.84 -41.95
N GLY A 626 13.67 13.49 -41.17
CA GLY A 626 13.84 12.82 -39.88
C GLY A 626 14.46 11.42 -40.00
N SER A 627 14.05 10.67 -41.03
CA SER A 627 14.61 9.36 -41.36
C SER A 627 16.06 9.46 -41.80
N VAL A 628 16.40 10.42 -42.67
CA VAL A 628 17.78 10.65 -43.11
C VAL A 628 18.69 11.00 -41.94
N ALA A 629 18.24 11.89 -41.03
CA ALA A 629 18.99 12.23 -39.82
C ALA A 629 19.24 10.99 -38.95
N ALA A 630 18.20 10.18 -38.71
CA ALA A 630 18.31 8.94 -37.95
C ALA A 630 19.29 7.94 -38.59
N LEU A 631 19.21 7.75 -39.91
CA LEU A 631 20.10 6.83 -40.62
C LEU A 631 21.56 7.30 -40.57
N ASN A 632 21.82 8.62 -40.56
CA ASN A 632 23.17 9.18 -40.38
C ASN A 632 23.71 8.92 -38.98
N GLU A 633 22.87 9.15 -37.96
CA GLU A 633 23.18 8.82 -36.57
C GLU A 633 23.48 7.32 -36.42
N LEU A 634 22.60 6.45 -36.91
CA LEU A 634 22.78 4.99 -36.86
C LEU A 634 24.03 4.48 -37.60
N GLU A 635 24.41 5.12 -38.72
CA GLU A 635 25.64 4.76 -39.44
C GLU A 635 26.90 4.98 -38.59
N ILE A 636 26.96 6.09 -37.86
CA ILE A 636 28.06 6.39 -36.93
C ILE A 636 28.10 5.32 -35.83
N LEU A 637 26.95 5.05 -35.22
CA LEU A 637 26.82 4.09 -34.14
C LEU A 637 27.21 2.67 -34.57
N PHE A 638 26.71 2.18 -35.69
CA PHE A 638 27.02 0.83 -36.16
C PHE A 638 28.49 0.67 -36.54
N LYS A 639 29.13 1.67 -37.15
CA LYS A 639 30.57 1.64 -37.40
C LYS A 639 31.38 1.57 -36.11
N ALA A 640 30.99 2.34 -35.07
CA ALA A 640 31.66 2.28 -33.77
C ALA A 640 31.50 0.90 -33.10
N LEU A 641 30.30 0.33 -33.14
CA LEU A 641 30.00 -1.00 -32.58
C LEU A 641 30.73 -2.12 -33.32
N ASP A 642 30.89 -2.02 -34.64
CA ASP A 642 31.68 -2.94 -35.46
C ASP A 642 33.15 -2.92 -35.01
N LYS A 643 33.75 -1.73 -34.89
CA LYS A 643 35.14 -1.57 -34.41
C LYS A 643 35.33 -2.04 -32.97
N ALA A 644 34.30 -1.98 -32.14
CA ALA A 644 34.32 -2.45 -30.76
C ALA A 644 33.98 -3.94 -30.60
N ASN A 645 33.82 -4.68 -31.70
CA ASN A 645 33.40 -6.09 -31.73
C ASN A 645 32.14 -6.35 -30.90
N ALA A 646 31.15 -5.46 -31.02
CA ALA A 646 29.87 -5.55 -30.30
C ALA A 646 28.67 -5.62 -31.25
N ILE A 647 28.88 -5.43 -32.56
CA ILE A 647 27.80 -5.38 -33.56
C ILE A 647 27.10 -6.73 -33.75
N ASP A 648 27.77 -7.86 -33.47
CA ASP A 648 27.22 -9.21 -33.60
C ASP A 648 26.05 -9.48 -32.65
N LYS A 649 25.94 -8.70 -31.56
CA LYS A 649 24.83 -8.77 -30.62
C LYS A 649 23.65 -7.90 -31.01
N ILE A 650 23.81 -7.02 -32.00
CA ILE A 650 22.80 -6.02 -32.37
C ILE A 650 21.97 -6.49 -33.55
N VAL A 651 20.66 -6.30 -33.46
CA VAL A 651 19.72 -6.51 -34.56
C VAL A 651 19.02 -5.19 -34.82
N PHE A 652 19.15 -4.66 -36.03
CA PHE A 652 18.36 -3.49 -36.43
C PHE A 652 16.95 -3.97 -36.75
N ASP A 653 15.95 -3.51 -36.01
CA ASP A 653 14.58 -4.05 -36.04
C ASP A 653 13.54 -2.93 -36.05
N LEU A 654 12.85 -2.74 -37.19
CA LEU A 654 11.88 -1.66 -37.37
C LEU A 654 10.57 -1.89 -36.60
N SER A 655 10.32 -3.12 -36.11
CA SER A 655 9.19 -3.40 -35.24
C SER A 655 9.37 -2.88 -33.82
N LEU A 656 10.60 -2.50 -33.42
CA LEU A 656 10.87 -1.97 -32.08
C LEU A 656 10.30 -0.55 -31.96
N ALA A 657 9.05 -0.47 -31.52
CA ALA A 657 8.32 0.76 -31.21
C ALA A 657 8.13 0.98 -29.70
N ARG A 658 8.88 0.22 -28.89
CA ARG A 658 8.79 0.17 -27.43
C ARG A 658 9.36 1.46 -26.83
N GLY A 659 8.64 2.10 -25.92
CA GLY A 659 9.20 3.26 -25.26
C GLY A 659 8.20 4.04 -24.44
N LEU A 660 8.67 4.54 -23.30
CA LEU A 660 8.03 5.64 -22.62
C LEU A 660 8.05 6.86 -23.56
N ASP A 661 7.02 7.71 -23.48
CA ASP A 661 6.79 8.79 -24.45
C ASP A 661 7.93 9.82 -24.57
N TYR A 662 8.93 9.71 -23.71
CA TYR A 662 10.04 10.64 -23.61
C TYR A 662 11.24 10.31 -24.52
N TYR A 663 11.28 9.15 -25.20
CA TYR A 663 12.38 8.85 -26.12
C TYR A 663 12.35 9.73 -27.38
N THR A 664 13.52 10.15 -27.82
CA THR A 664 13.75 11.15 -28.88
C THR A 664 14.78 10.70 -29.92
N GLY A 665 15.62 9.72 -29.59
CA GLY A 665 16.68 9.20 -30.45
C GLY A 665 16.67 7.67 -30.55
N VAL A 666 17.84 7.04 -30.38
CA VAL A 666 17.96 5.57 -30.37
C VAL A 666 17.07 4.95 -29.29
N ILE A 667 16.57 3.76 -29.59
CA ILE A 667 15.78 2.91 -28.69
C ILE A 667 16.34 1.51 -28.82
N TYR A 668 16.54 0.81 -27.72
CA TYR A 668 17.05 -0.55 -27.74
C TYR A 668 16.44 -1.42 -26.65
N GLU A 669 16.40 -2.70 -26.94
CA GLU A 669 15.84 -3.74 -26.08
C GLU A 669 16.66 -5.02 -26.18
N ALA A 670 17.23 -5.47 -25.06
CA ALA A 670 17.86 -6.78 -24.98
C ALA A 670 16.81 -7.85 -24.72
N VAL A 671 16.84 -8.91 -25.52
CA VAL A 671 15.92 -10.06 -25.42
C VAL A 671 16.74 -11.33 -25.26
N PHE A 672 16.37 -12.15 -24.27
CA PHE A 672 17.00 -13.44 -24.06
C PHE A 672 16.57 -14.47 -25.12
N LYS A 673 17.52 -15.28 -25.61
CA LYS A 673 17.32 -16.28 -26.69
C LYS A 673 17.50 -17.73 -26.26
N GLY A 674 17.69 -18.00 -24.96
CA GLY A 674 17.77 -19.36 -24.46
C GLY A 674 16.39 -20.06 -24.40
N ALA A 675 16.40 -21.30 -23.90
CA ALA A 675 15.22 -22.15 -23.84
C ALA A 675 14.09 -21.59 -22.95
N ALA A 676 14.44 -20.79 -21.94
CA ALA A 676 13.46 -20.12 -21.10
C ALA A 676 12.88 -18.89 -21.83
N GLN A 677 11.59 -18.88 -22.14
CA GLN A 677 10.92 -17.70 -22.68
C GLN A 677 10.69 -16.65 -21.58
N VAL A 678 11.68 -15.81 -21.32
CA VAL A 678 11.62 -14.77 -20.26
C VAL A 678 11.29 -13.38 -20.83
N GLY A 679 11.42 -13.18 -22.15
CA GLY A 679 11.18 -11.91 -22.84
C GLY A 679 12.34 -10.92 -22.71
N SER A 680 12.02 -9.63 -22.74
CA SER A 680 12.96 -8.50 -22.52
C SER A 680 13.77 -8.65 -21.23
N ILE A 681 15.06 -8.37 -21.24
CA ILE A 681 15.93 -8.40 -20.04
C ILE A 681 16.60 -7.06 -19.75
N ALA A 682 16.64 -6.16 -20.73
CA ALA A 682 17.04 -4.77 -20.55
C ALA A 682 16.40 -3.90 -21.63
N ALA A 683 16.21 -2.62 -21.36
CA ALA A 683 15.73 -1.66 -22.32
C ALA A 683 16.31 -0.27 -22.04
N GLY A 684 16.39 0.56 -23.07
CA GLY A 684 16.91 1.92 -22.93
C GLY A 684 16.76 2.73 -24.20
N GLY A 685 17.30 3.94 -24.17
CA GLY A 685 17.25 4.85 -25.29
C GLY A 685 17.64 6.27 -24.92
N ARG A 686 17.58 7.16 -25.92
CA ARG A 686 17.91 8.59 -25.81
C ARG A 686 16.65 9.42 -25.55
N TYR A 687 16.67 10.30 -24.56
CA TYR A 687 15.52 11.05 -24.03
C TYR A 687 15.84 12.53 -23.75
N ASP A 688 16.22 13.27 -24.79
CA ASP A 688 16.83 14.60 -24.63
C ASP A 688 15.93 15.66 -23.98
N ASN A 689 14.60 15.47 -24.04
CA ASN A 689 13.63 16.46 -23.59
C ASN A 689 13.26 16.35 -22.10
N LEU A 690 13.56 15.23 -21.44
CA LEU A 690 12.99 14.93 -20.11
C LEU A 690 13.47 15.90 -19.03
N VAL A 691 14.76 16.23 -19.03
CA VAL A 691 15.36 17.19 -18.08
C VAL A 691 14.82 18.61 -18.30
N GLY A 692 14.61 18.97 -19.57
CA GLY A 692 14.05 20.26 -19.97
C GLY A 692 12.64 20.49 -19.43
N MET A 693 11.87 19.42 -19.21
CA MET A 693 10.53 19.54 -18.60
C MET A 693 10.55 19.97 -17.13
N PHE A 694 11.69 19.90 -16.44
CA PHE A 694 11.84 20.31 -15.03
C PHE A 694 12.51 21.67 -14.87
N SER A 695 13.54 21.96 -15.67
CA SER A 695 14.35 23.19 -15.53
C SER A 695 14.13 24.23 -16.63
N GLY A 696 13.39 23.91 -17.69
CA GLY A 696 13.32 24.70 -18.93
C GLY A 696 14.60 24.66 -19.78
N LYS A 697 15.72 24.16 -19.24
CA LYS A 697 16.98 23.97 -19.96
C LYS A 697 17.07 22.55 -20.50
N GLN A 698 17.25 22.42 -21.81
CA GLN A 698 17.45 21.13 -22.44
C GLN A 698 18.82 20.54 -22.09
N ILE A 699 18.82 19.33 -21.55
CA ILE A 699 20.03 18.56 -21.25
C ILE A 699 19.80 17.17 -21.87
N PRO A 700 20.49 16.87 -22.98
CA PRO A 700 20.41 15.57 -23.64
C PRO A 700 20.79 14.44 -22.69
N ALA A 701 20.16 13.29 -22.84
CA ALA A 701 20.43 12.13 -21.99
C ALA A 701 20.15 10.82 -22.72
N VAL A 702 20.96 9.80 -22.42
CA VAL A 702 20.78 8.44 -22.91
C VAL A 702 21.13 7.46 -21.80
N GLY A 703 20.39 6.35 -21.72
CA GLY A 703 20.65 5.34 -20.71
C GLY A 703 19.92 4.03 -20.91
N VAL A 704 20.25 3.07 -20.06
CA VAL A 704 19.75 1.70 -20.08
C VAL A 704 19.34 1.26 -18.68
N SER A 705 18.27 0.47 -18.62
CA SER A 705 17.79 -0.19 -17.42
C SER A 705 17.77 -1.70 -17.61
N LEU A 706 18.40 -2.45 -16.69
CA LEU A 706 18.26 -3.90 -16.65
C LEU A 706 16.98 -4.30 -15.91
N GLY A 707 16.18 -5.14 -16.56
CA GLY A 707 15.06 -5.87 -15.97
C GLY A 707 15.55 -7.03 -15.10
N ILE A 708 16.26 -6.69 -14.02
CA ILE A 708 17.09 -7.62 -13.25
C ILE A 708 16.31 -8.80 -12.64
N GLU A 709 15.01 -8.66 -12.37
CA GLU A 709 14.21 -9.77 -11.86
C GLU A 709 14.12 -10.97 -12.82
N ARG A 710 14.20 -10.72 -14.14
CA ARG A 710 14.25 -11.79 -15.15
C ARG A 710 15.62 -12.43 -15.22
N VAL A 711 16.67 -11.64 -15.10
CA VAL A 711 18.06 -12.10 -15.00
C VAL A 711 18.22 -13.01 -13.79
N PHE A 712 17.73 -12.61 -12.60
CA PHE A 712 17.75 -13.44 -11.40
C PHE A 712 17.05 -14.78 -11.62
N ALA A 713 15.90 -14.79 -12.30
CA ALA A 713 15.18 -16.04 -12.59
C ALA A 713 16.00 -16.99 -13.49
N ILE A 714 16.75 -16.46 -14.46
CA ILE A 714 17.65 -17.25 -15.32
C ILE A 714 18.83 -17.79 -14.50
N MET A 715 19.49 -16.94 -13.72
CA MET A 715 20.63 -17.35 -12.88
C MET A 715 20.20 -18.39 -11.84
N GLU A 716 19.06 -18.21 -11.17
CA GLU A 716 18.49 -19.20 -10.24
C GLU A 716 18.20 -20.54 -10.92
N GLN A 717 17.81 -20.53 -12.20
CA GLN A 717 17.59 -21.76 -12.96
C GLN A 717 18.92 -22.44 -13.33
N GLN A 718 19.90 -21.69 -13.82
CA GLN A 718 21.22 -22.21 -14.17
C GLN A 718 21.92 -22.83 -12.96
N GLU A 719 21.85 -22.20 -11.78
CA GLU A 719 22.42 -22.72 -10.54
C GLU A 719 21.74 -24.04 -10.11
N LYS A 720 20.42 -24.16 -10.30
CA LYS A 720 19.69 -25.43 -10.06
C LYS A 720 20.13 -26.54 -11.03
N GLU A 721 20.41 -26.19 -12.28
CA GLU A 721 20.87 -27.15 -13.31
C GLU A 721 22.31 -27.63 -13.06
N LYS A 722 23.19 -26.76 -12.53
CA LYS A 722 24.56 -27.14 -12.12
C LYS A 722 24.58 -28.11 -10.94
N ASN A 723 23.50 -28.22 -10.17
CA ASN A 723 23.38 -29.04 -8.97
C ASN A 723 24.47 -28.76 -7.92
N GLU A 724 25.05 -27.56 -7.96
CA GLU A 724 25.99 -27.06 -6.96
C GLU A 724 25.21 -26.41 -5.82
N LYS A 725 25.75 -26.54 -4.61
CA LYS A 725 25.09 -26.01 -3.42
C LYS A 725 25.42 -24.53 -3.26
N ILE A 726 24.44 -23.66 -3.53
CA ILE A 726 24.59 -22.22 -3.34
C ILE A 726 24.92 -21.92 -1.88
N ARG A 727 26.06 -21.28 -1.65
CA ARG A 727 26.49 -20.83 -0.33
C ARG A 727 25.84 -19.49 0.00
N PRO A 728 24.98 -19.41 1.03
CA PRO A 728 24.35 -18.15 1.42
C PRO A 728 25.23 -17.27 2.31
N THR A 729 26.38 -17.80 2.75
CA THR A 729 27.35 -17.08 3.56
C THR A 729 28.74 -17.26 2.96
N GLU A 730 29.59 -16.27 3.22
CA GLU A 730 31.00 -16.28 2.82
C GLU A 730 31.90 -16.78 3.96
N THR A 731 31.34 -17.48 4.96
CA THR A 731 32.08 -17.97 6.13
C THR A 731 33.19 -18.93 5.70
N GLU A 732 34.43 -18.57 6.00
CA GLU A 732 35.62 -19.32 5.65
C GLU A 732 35.96 -20.37 6.73
N VAL A 733 35.73 -20.03 8.00
CA VAL A 733 36.18 -20.84 9.15
C VAL A 733 35.11 -20.97 10.22
N LEU A 734 34.88 -22.18 10.73
CA LEU A 734 34.05 -22.43 11.91
C LEU A 734 34.91 -22.77 13.13
N VAL A 735 34.94 -21.88 14.12
CA VAL A 735 35.52 -22.15 15.45
C VAL A 735 34.59 -23.05 16.24
N SER A 736 35.05 -24.26 16.51
CA SER A 736 34.29 -25.36 17.07
C SER A 736 34.85 -25.72 18.45
N ILE A 737 34.26 -25.13 19.49
CA ILE A 737 34.64 -25.44 20.87
C ILE A 737 33.88 -26.69 21.34
N LEU A 738 34.63 -27.70 21.77
CA LEU A 738 34.10 -28.92 22.36
C LEU A 738 33.77 -28.69 23.83
N GLY A 739 32.66 -28.00 24.07
CA GLY A 739 32.26 -27.62 25.42
C GLY A 739 31.22 -26.51 25.43
N LYS A 740 31.16 -25.78 26.54
CA LYS A 740 30.28 -24.62 26.76
C LYS A 740 31.04 -23.34 27.05
N ASP A 741 32.35 -23.35 26.86
CA ASP A 741 33.21 -22.20 27.16
C ASP A 741 33.08 -21.13 26.08
N LEU A 742 32.24 -20.13 26.37
CA LEU A 742 32.06 -18.96 25.52
C LEU A 742 33.29 -18.05 25.53
N THR A 743 34.05 -18.00 26.62
CA THR A 743 35.21 -17.10 26.74
C THR A 743 36.31 -17.50 25.79
N LEU A 744 36.60 -18.81 25.72
CA LEU A 744 37.52 -19.37 24.73
C LEU A 744 37.02 -19.16 23.30
N ALA A 745 35.74 -19.44 23.01
CA ALA A 745 35.18 -19.21 21.68
C ALA A 745 35.33 -17.75 21.24
N ALA A 746 35.02 -16.81 22.14
CA ALA A 746 35.11 -15.38 21.91
C ALA A 746 36.55 -14.95 21.63
N GLU A 747 37.53 -15.46 22.38
CA GLU A 747 38.96 -15.20 22.14
C GLU A 747 39.39 -15.65 20.74
N LEU A 748 39.18 -16.93 20.42
CA LEU A 748 39.62 -17.52 19.14
C LEU A 748 38.97 -16.86 17.93
N VAL A 749 37.64 -16.68 17.98
CA VAL A 749 36.90 -16.11 16.84
C VAL A 749 37.22 -14.63 16.67
N SER A 750 37.45 -13.89 17.76
CA SER A 750 37.83 -12.47 17.69
C SER A 750 39.20 -12.26 17.08
N GLU A 751 40.15 -13.18 17.30
CA GLU A 751 41.46 -13.13 16.63
C GLU A 751 41.32 -13.33 15.12
N LEU A 752 40.47 -14.26 14.68
CA LEU A 752 40.18 -14.46 13.26
C LEU A 752 39.50 -13.23 12.65
N TRP A 753 38.49 -12.66 13.31
CA TRP A 753 37.82 -11.44 12.86
C TRP A 753 38.77 -10.23 12.81
N SER A 754 39.61 -10.05 13.83
CA SER A 754 40.64 -9.00 13.87
C SER A 754 41.65 -9.13 12.72
N ALA A 755 41.84 -10.35 12.24
CA ALA A 755 42.71 -10.66 11.11
C ALA A 755 42.01 -10.55 9.75
N GLY A 756 40.71 -10.22 9.71
CA GLY A 756 39.90 -10.10 8.50
C GLY A 756 39.35 -11.41 7.94
N ILE A 757 39.45 -12.51 8.69
CA ILE A 757 38.94 -13.83 8.28
C ILE A 757 37.46 -13.92 8.63
N LYS A 758 36.64 -14.40 7.68
CA LYS A 758 35.19 -14.55 7.86
C LYS A 758 34.90 -15.80 8.68
N ALA A 759 34.84 -15.63 10.00
CA ALA A 759 34.67 -16.74 10.93
C ALA A 759 33.30 -16.75 11.62
N GLU A 760 32.85 -17.95 11.99
CA GLU A 760 31.73 -18.18 12.91
C GLU A 760 32.19 -19.07 14.06
N PHE A 761 31.42 -19.14 15.16
CA PHE A 761 31.71 -20.08 16.24
C PHE A 761 30.48 -20.88 16.67
N LYS A 762 30.73 -22.06 17.23
CA LYS A 762 29.70 -22.92 17.80
C LYS A 762 30.20 -23.58 19.08
N LEU A 763 29.29 -23.73 20.04
CA LEU A 763 29.52 -24.43 21.30
C LEU A 763 28.70 -25.71 21.32
N THR A 764 29.36 -26.87 21.33
CA THR A 764 28.69 -28.15 21.60
C THR A 764 29.71 -29.20 21.97
N THR A 765 29.34 -30.12 22.86
CA THR A 765 30.19 -31.23 23.27
C THR A 765 30.33 -32.32 22.20
N ARG A 766 29.48 -32.30 21.16
CA ARG A 766 29.48 -33.34 20.11
C ARG A 766 30.16 -32.84 18.84
N VAL A 767 31.33 -33.39 18.50
CA VAL A 767 32.06 -33.11 17.25
C VAL A 767 31.16 -33.25 16.02
N ALA A 768 30.32 -34.29 15.98
CA ALA A 768 29.40 -34.53 14.86
C ALA A 768 28.44 -33.35 14.59
N ASN A 769 28.05 -32.59 15.61
CA ASN A 769 27.18 -31.42 15.44
C ASN A 769 27.91 -30.19 14.86
N HIS A 770 29.23 -30.11 15.05
CA HIS A 770 30.09 -29.12 14.40
C HIS A 770 30.29 -29.47 12.93
N ILE A 771 30.70 -30.71 12.64
CA ILE A 771 30.90 -31.19 11.27
C ILE A 771 29.59 -31.09 10.47
N LYS A 772 28.46 -31.53 11.05
CA LYS A 772 27.15 -31.41 10.40
C LYS A 772 26.82 -29.96 10.06
N TYR A 773 27.13 -29.01 10.94
CA TYR A 773 26.88 -27.60 10.68
C TYR A 773 27.80 -27.05 9.59
N ALA A 774 29.09 -27.35 9.65
CA ALA A 774 30.05 -26.95 8.61
C ALA A 774 29.63 -27.49 7.23
N LEU A 775 29.24 -28.76 7.12
CA LEU A 775 28.74 -29.35 5.87
C LEU A 775 27.40 -28.73 5.42
N GLN A 776 26.49 -28.45 6.36
CA GLN A 776 25.20 -27.82 6.04
C GLN A 776 25.34 -26.37 5.55
N SER A 777 26.29 -25.62 6.10
CA SER A 777 26.60 -24.25 5.68
C SER A 777 27.69 -24.17 4.61
N SER A 778 28.27 -25.32 4.21
CA SER A 778 29.41 -25.43 3.29
C SER A 778 30.60 -24.57 3.71
N ILE A 779 30.96 -24.59 5.00
CA ILE A 779 32.13 -23.89 5.54
C ILE A 779 33.38 -24.76 5.29
N PRO A 780 34.41 -24.26 4.60
CA PRO A 780 35.53 -25.09 4.14
C PRO A 780 36.50 -25.48 5.26
N TRP A 781 36.70 -24.62 6.25
CA TRP A 781 37.65 -24.87 7.35
C TRP A 781 36.98 -24.88 8.72
N MET A 782 37.51 -25.68 9.64
CA MET A 782 37.12 -25.66 11.06
C MET A 782 38.35 -25.51 11.95
N VAL A 783 38.20 -24.77 13.05
CA VAL A 783 39.16 -24.76 14.16
C VAL A 783 38.54 -25.56 15.30
N LEU A 784 39.05 -26.75 15.56
CA LEU A 784 38.57 -27.64 16.62
C LEU A 784 39.43 -27.45 17.87
N VAL A 785 38.77 -27.14 19.00
CA VAL A 785 39.45 -27.01 20.30
C VAL A 785 38.67 -27.75 21.38
N GLY A 786 39.32 -28.72 22.01
CA GLY A 786 38.85 -29.44 23.20
C GLY A 786 39.85 -29.33 24.35
N GLU A 787 39.60 -30.09 25.42
CA GLU A 787 40.46 -30.09 26.62
C GLU A 787 41.90 -30.51 26.31
N SER A 788 42.10 -31.47 25.39
CA SER A 788 43.44 -31.93 24.99
C SER A 788 44.26 -30.86 24.29
N GLU A 789 43.66 -30.11 23.39
CA GLU A 789 44.30 -29.04 22.62
C GLU A 789 44.65 -27.87 23.55
N LEU A 790 43.74 -27.53 24.47
CA LEU A 790 43.98 -26.50 25.50
C LEU A 790 45.17 -26.84 26.40
N GLN A 791 45.28 -28.08 26.88
CA GLN A 791 46.40 -28.53 27.71
C GLN A 791 47.74 -28.48 26.98
N LYS A 792 47.74 -28.68 25.66
CA LYS A 792 48.94 -28.66 24.81
C LYS A 792 49.29 -27.28 24.28
N GLY A 793 48.40 -26.30 24.39
CA GLY A 793 48.58 -24.99 23.75
C GLY A 793 48.50 -25.05 22.22
N THR A 794 47.74 -26.00 21.67
CA THR A 794 47.56 -26.20 20.23
C THR A 794 46.09 -26.00 19.83
N VAL A 795 45.84 -25.93 18.53
CA VAL A 795 44.50 -26.04 17.93
C VAL A 795 44.54 -27.02 16.76
N LYS A 796 43.40 -27.62 16.43
CA LYS A 796 43.29 -28.46 15.22
C LYS A 796 42.57 -27.72 14.11
N LEU A 797 43.25 -27.55 12.98
CA LEU A 797 42.64 -27.07 11.75
C LEU A 797 42.14 -28.27 10.95
N LYS A 798 40.85 -28.28 10.61
CA LYS A 798 40.25 -29.31 9.77
C LYS A 798 39.82 -28.73 8.44
N ASP A 799 40.33 -29.33 7.37
CA ASP A 799 39.80 -29.17 6.02
C ASP A 799 38.55 -30.06 5.91
N VAL A 800 37.38 -29.43 5.72
CA VAL A 800 36.09 -30.13 5.70
C VAL A 800 35.91 -30.92 4.42
N GLU A 801 36.44 -30.41 3.30
CA GLU A 801 36.31 -31.05 1.98
C GLU A 801 37.33 -32.17 1.81
N ALA A 802 38.62 -31.90 2.12
CA ALA A 802 39.67 -32.91 2.05
C ALA A 802 39.60 -33.92 3.20
N ASN A 803 38.81 -33.63 4.24
CA ASN A 803 38.71 -34.40 5.48
C ASN A 803 40.08 -34.63 6.16
N GLN A 804 40.97 -33.63 6.10
CA GLN A 804 42.31 -33.67 6.69
C GLN A 804 42.39 -32.78 7.93
N GLU A 805 43.21 -33.17 8.90
CA GLU A 805 43.39 -32.45 10.16
C GLU A 805 44.87 -32.14 10.39
N TYR A 806 45.12 -30.93 10.89
CA TYR A 806 46.45 -30.39 11.13
C TYR A 806 46.49 -29.80 12.54
N GLU A 807 47.41 -30.30 13.37
CA GLU A 807 47.66 -29.70 14.69
C GLU A 807 48.64 -28.54 14.54
N VAL A 808 48.27 -27.37 15.05
CA VAL A 808 49.01 -26.11 14.91
C VAL A 808 49.15 -25.46 16.27
N ASP A 809 50.29 -24.83 16.53
CA ASP A 809 50.48 -24.03 17.74
C ASP A 809 49.43 -22.91 17.80
N ARG A 810 48.84 -22.71 18.99
CA ARG A 810 47.77 -21.72 19.22
C ARG A 810 48.16 -20.30 18.81
N LYS A 811 49.44 -19.94 18.91
CA LYS A 811 49.98 -18.62 18.52
C LYS A 811 50.03 -18.40 17.00
N ASP A 812 50.11 -19.47 16.21
CA ASP A 812 50.35 -19.40 14.76
C ASP A 812 49.09 -19.69 13.93
N PHE A 813 48.01 -20.17 14.56
CA PHE A 813 46.84 -20.69 13.85
C PHE A 813 46.16 -19.68 12.91
N VAL A 814 46.12 -18.39 13.26
CA VAL A 814 45.55 -17.34 12.41
C VAL A 814 46.36 -17.21 11.13
N GLN A 815 47.70 -17.16 11.25
CA GLN A 815 48.59 -17.00 10.10
C GLN A 815 48.55 -18.25 9.22
N GLU A 816 48.50 -19.44 9.82
CA GLU A 816 48.38 -20.69 9.08
C GLU A 816 47.04 -20.79 8.33
N LEU A 817 45.94 -20.35 8.94
CA LEU A 817 44.65 -20.25 8.24
C LEU A 817 44.70 -19.25 7.08
N LYS A 818 45.33 -18.08 7.24
CA LYS A 818 45.52 -17.13 6.12
C LYS A 818 46.30 -17.76 4.98
N ASN A 819 47.37 -18.49 5.27
CA ASN A 819 48.18 -19.16 4.26
C ASN A 819 47.39 -20.24 3.50
N ARG A 820 46.44 -20.90 4.16
CA ARG A 820 45.58 -21.93 3.56
C ARG A 820 44.44 -21.34 2.75
N LEU A 821 43.82 -20.26 3.22
CA LEU A 821 42.74 -19.55 2.51
C LEU A 821 43.24 -18.76 1.30
N SER A 822 44.53 -18.40 1.26
CA SER A 822 45.14 -17.66 0.14
C SER A 822 45.71 -18.56 -0.97
N ARG A 823 45.74 -19.89 -0.77
CA ARG A 823 46.11 -20.82 -1.84
C ARG A 823 44.89 -21.02 -2.75
N PRO A 824 45.05 -20.87 -4.07
CA PRO A 824 43.94 -20.95 -5.03
C PRO A 824 43.31 -22.34 -5.10
#